data_AF-A0A7W1H4U5-F1
#
_entry.id   AF-A0A7W1H4U5-F1
#
_cell.length_a   1.000
_cell.length_b   1.000
_cell.length_c   1.000
_cell.angle_alpha   90.00
_cell.angle_beta   90.00
_cell.angle_gamma   90.00
#
_symmetry.space_group_name_H-M   'P 1'
#
loop_
_entity.id
_entity.type
_entity.pdbx_description
1 polymer ?
#
loop_
_entity_poly.entity_id
_entity_poly.type
_entity_poly.pdbx_seq_one_letter_code
_entity_poly.pdbx_strand_id
1 'polypeptide(L)'
;MLSVAKLTLGQEAYYEQQVARGLDDYYAGRGESPGLWAGGGASGLGLVGVVGDRDLGTLLRGVNPASGSTLRAPVRERTINVRTLDVESGDWREVQKRLAPVSGYDLVFSCPKSVSLLHALTDDERVRREISDAHEASWQAALAYLEREACIVRRGKGGTTREHGEGFVAAAFRHRTSRAQDPHLHTHVIVANMARAEDGEWLALDGEAILKTYRLAAGYLFEAQLRHELTQRLGLAWREPVKGMGELERVPEEAIRAFSTRRQSLVEHMEALGTEGFAASRVAALATREAKEHVELPRMRLEWKARAAEHGLGCRELRQLVHDRPRRYEPAIDRDELAERLSGSDGLTERQSTFTLPELVCAVATSLRDGAAVERVLDEAEALSRLPGLERLEPGATPGRPARFTTRELIEVERDALELALARRDADAPSPDKKLLARMLMESGASLTGEQRMLVHEVSLRRGRVLCVVGAAGAGKTTALRVLADACRESAVPVLGAAPSGRAADELAQASGIASRTLHRLLVDVYAEGGLPRGCVLVVDEAGMAETRVLAPVLDLVDRAAGKAILVGDPQQLPPVGAGGLYPALCERLGAISLAENRRQRDLPEREALIRLRSGDTDAYLAHAARHGRLHFDRDPTDAKQRLLEDWWQAAQHDLAGSVMLAYRRPDVRELNDAARAVLSRAGRLGRDVLKIGECEFRIGDRVLCRRNDRGVGVCNGMRATVVGLDQTAITLRTDNGVLRTVGPRYTAEHLEHGYALTGHAAQGATV
;
A
#
# COMPACT_ATOMS: atom_id res chain seq x y z
N MET A 1 17.67 4.83 -0.13
CA MET A 1 16.55 4.10 0.52
C MET A 1 17.04 2.72 0.96
N LEU A 2 16.53 2.21 2.09
CA LEU A 2 16.88 0.89 2.64
C LEU A 2 16.06 -0.23 1.96
N SER A 3 16.75 -1.15 1.31
CA SER A 3 16.20 -2.44 0.90
C SER A 3 16.76 -3.55 1.79
N VAL A 4 16.00 -4.63 1.99
CA VAL A 4 16.45 -5.77 2.79
C VAL A 4 16.39 -7.02 1.92
N ALA A 5 17.19 -8.05 2.17
CA ALA A 5 17.01 -9.36 1.59
C ALA A 5 17.36 -10.44 2.61
N LYS A 6 16.69 -11.59 2.54
CA LYS A 6 17.08 -12.78 3.30
C LYS A 6 18.20 -13.48 2.55
N LEU A 7 19.24 -13.88 3.27
CA LEU A 7 20.35 -14.66 2.75
C LEU A 7 20.24 -16.12 3.20
N THR A 8 20.65 -17.01 2.31
CA THR A 8 20.92 -18.41 2.59
C THR A 8 22.43 -18.66 2.50
N LEU A 9 22.92 -19.72 3.14
CA LEU A 9 24.33 -20.12 3.03
C LEU A 9 24.78 -20.28 1.57
N GLY A 10 26.01 -19.87 1.28
CA GLY A 10 26.62 -19.85 -0.05
C GLY A 10 26.40 -18.55 -0.84
N GLN A 11 25.41 -17.72 -0.47
CA GLN A 11 25.19 -16.43 -1.14
C GLN A 11 26.24 -15.37 -0.75
N GLU A 12 26.93 -15.57 0.37
CA GLU A 12 27.97 -14.67 0.87
C GLU A 12 29.23 -14.61 -0.01
N ALA A 13 29.53 -15.70 -0.73
CA ALA A 13 30.73 -15.80 -1.58
C ALA A 13 30.77 -14.70 -2.64
N TYR A 14 29.60 -14.19 -3.06
CA TYR A 14 29.49 -13.06 -3.96
C TYR A 14 30.14 -11.78 -3.39
N TYR A 15 29.96 -11.50 -2.10
CA TYR A 15 30.52 -10.30 -1.47
C TYR A 15 32.01 -10.48 -1.28
N GLU A 16 32.45 -11.61 -0.72
CA GLU A 16 33.87 -11.93 -0.47
C GLU A 16 34.72 -11.86 -1.75
N GLN A 17 34.15 -12.21 -2.92
CA GLN A 17 34.85 -12.15 -4.22
C GLN A 17 34.92 -10.74 -4.83
N GLN A 18 34.04 -9.81 -4.45
CA GLN A 18 33.98 -8.46 -5.03
C GLN A 18 34.81 -7.42 -4.29
N VAL A 19 35.21 -7.74 -3.06
CA VAL A 19 36.02 -6.87 -2.21
C VAL A 19 37.44 -6.76 -2.78
N ALA A 20 38.00 -5.54 -2.76
CA ALA A 20 39.42 -5.35 -3.03
C ALA A 20 40.26 -6.14 -2.01
N ARG A 21 41.32 -6.80 -2.48
CA ARG A 21 42.22 -7.59 -1.60
C ARG A 21 43.07 -6.71 -0.68
N GLY A 22 43.07 -5.40 -0.92
CA GLY A 22 43.72 -4.39 -0.07
C GLY A 22 43.23 -2.97 -0.38
N LEU A 23 43.63 -2.01 0.47
CA LEU A 23 43.32 -0.59 0.30
C LEU A 23 43.94 -0.01 -0.99
N ASP A 24 45.14 -0.45 -1.36
CA ASP A 24 45.82 -0.01 -2.57
C ASP A 24 45.05 -0.41 -3.84
N ASP A 25 44.48 -1.62 -3.88
CA ASP A 25 43.60 -2.07 -4.97
C ASP A 25 42.34 -1.20 -5.05
N TYR A 26 41.72 -0.88 -3.92
CA TYR A 26 40.55 0.01 -3.87
C TYR A 26 40.85 1.41 -4.42
N TYR A 27 41.96 2.03 -4.00
CA TYR A 27 42.39 3.35 -4.48
C TYR A 27 42.84 3.32 -5.95
N ALA A 28 43.43 2.21 -6.40
CA ALA A 28 43.74 1.96 -7.81
C ALA A 28 42.48 1.67 -8.65
N GLY A 29 41.30 1.60 -8.05
CA GLY A 29 40.03 1.32 -8.74
C GLY A 29 39.82 -0.16 -9.10
N ARG A 30 40.62 -1.06 -8.52
CA ARG A 30 40.52 -2.53 -8.65
C ARG A 30 39.65 -3.08 -7.54
N GLY A 31 38.40 -3.47 -7.87
CA GLY A 31 37.44 -4.00 -6.91
C GLY A 31 36.70 -2.93 -6.09
N GLU A 32 35.87 -3.38 -5.16
CA GLU A 32 35.07 -2.53 -4.26
C GLU A 32 35.76 -2.35 -2.90
N SER A 33 35.19 -1.49 -2.03
CA SER A 33 35.77 -1.19 -0.72
C SER A 33 36.00 -2.47 0.11
N PRO A 34 37.10 -2.57 0.89
CA PRO A 34 37.24 -3.62 1.91
C PRO A 34 35.98 -3.71 2.77
N GLY A 35 35.58 -4.92 3.12
CA GLY A 35 34.48 -5.14 4.06
C GLY A 35 34.87 -4.69 5.46
N LEU A 36 33.95 -4.08 6.21
CA LEU A 36 34.19 -3.63 7.58
C LEU A 36 33.20 -4.29 8.54
N TRP A 37 33.67 -4.70 9.73
CA TRP A 37 32.79 -5.18 10.79
C TRP A 37 31.94 -4.03 11.36
N ALA A 38 30.68 -4.34 11.67
CA ALA A 38 29.69 -3.38 12.16
C ALA A 38 28.70 -4.02 13.16
N GLY A 39 28.08 -3.16 13.98
CA GLY A 39 27.12 -3.55 15.02
C GLY A 39 27.77 -3.80 16.39
N GLY A 40 27.02 -3.56 17.46
CA GLY A 40 27.49 -3.71 18.84
C GLY A 40 27.86 -5.15 19.19
N GLY A 41 27.14 -6.11 18.62
CA GLY A 41 27.41 -7.54 18.78
C GLY A 41 28.74 -7.98 18.15
N ALA A 42 29.16 -7.36 17.03
CA ALA A 42 30.46 -7.64 16.41
C ALA A 42 31.63 -7.22 17.33
N SER A 43 31.52 -6.04 17.93
CA SER A 43 32.51 -5.54 18.89
C SER A 43 32.62 -6.46 20.11
N GLY A 44 31.49 -6.98 20.62
CA GLY A 44 31.45 -7.95 21.71
C GLY A 44 32.12 -9.30 21.39
N LEU A 45 32.30 -9.63 20.10
CA LEU A 45 33.01 -10.81 19.63
C LEU A 45 34.49 -10.55 19.28
N GLY A 46 34.97 -9.31 19.45
CA GLY A 46 36.31 -8.88 19.04
C GLY A 46 36.46 -8.67 17.53
N LEU A 47 35.34 -8.58 16.79
CA LEU A 47 35.33 -8.36 15.34
C LEU A 47 35.34 -6.85 15.06
N VAL A 48 36.52 -6.30 14.80
CA VAL A 48 36.74 -4.87 14.57
C VAL A 48 37.61 -4.67 13.34
N GLY A 49 37.33 -3.63 12.56
CA GLY A 49 38.13 -3.28 11.39
C GLY A 49 37.73 -4.08 10.14
N VAL A 50 38.72 -4.47 9.34
CA VAL A 50 38.50 -5.12 8.04
C VAL A 50 38.07 -6.58 8.22
N VAL A 51 37.09 -7.01 7.44
CA VAL A 51 36.61 -8.39 7.36
C VAL A 51 37.68 -9.25 6.68
N GLY A 52 38.15 -10.31 7.34
CA GLY A 52 39.12 -11.24 6.78
C GLY A 52 38.51 -12.16 5.73
N ASP A 53 39.39 -12.85 4.98
CA ASP A 53 38.97 -13.81 3.95
C ASP A 53 38.15 -14.95 4.58
N ARG A 54 36.94 -15.20 4.07
CA ARG A 54 35.97 -16.21 4.55
C ARG A 54 35.39 -15.99 5.95
N ASP A 55 35.71 -14.89 6.62
CA ASP A 55 35.21 -14.64 7.98
C ASP A 55 33.69 -14.46 7.98
N LEU A 56 33.15 -13.77 6.97
CA LEU A 56 31.71 -13.59 6.83
C LEU A 56 31.01 -14.94 6.67
N GLY A 57 31.50 -15.81 5.78
CA GLY A 57 30.95 -17.17 5.64
C GLY A 57 31.04 -17.99 6.92
N THR A 58 32.10 -17.82 7.70
CA THR A 58 32.27 -18.49 9.01
C THR A 58 31.25 -17.99 10.03
N LEU A 59 31.05 -16.67 10.11
CA LEU A 59 30.03 -16.06 10.95
C LEU A 59 28.62 -16.53 10.58
N LEU A 60 28.27 -16.54 9.30
CA LEU A 60 26.94 -16.97 8.82
C LEU A 60 26.66 -18.46 9.09
N ARG A 61 27.69 -19.27 9.31
CA ARG A 61 27.58 -20.67 9.77
C ARG A 61 27.40 -20.81 11.28
N GLY A 62 27.42 -19.72 12.05
CA GLY A 62 27.26 -19.74 13.50
C GLY A 62 28.55 -19.89 14.29
N VAL A 63 29.70 -19.56 13.69
CA VAL A 63 31.02 -19.67 14.34
C VAL A 63 31.65 -18.29 14.43
N ASN A 64 32.22 -17.95 15.59
CA ASN A 64 32.99 -16.72 15.73
C ASN A 64 34.31 -16.85 14.93
N PRO A 65 34.56 -16.01 13.90
CA PRO A 65 35.78 -16.12 13.11
C PRO A 65 37.05 -15.76 13.90
N ALA A 66 36.96 -14.95 14.97
CA ALA A 66 38.12 -14.58 15.77
C ALA A 66 38.56 -15.67 16.76
N SER A 67 37.61 -16.37 17.40
CA SER A 67 37.91 -17.38 18.44
C SER A 67 37.72 -18.82 17.98
N GLY A 68 37.02 -19.06 16.86
CA GLY A 68 36.60 -20.39 16.41
C GLY A 68 35.48 -21.00 17.26
N SER A 69 34.95 -20.29 18.27
CA SER A 69 33.88 -20.81 19.12
C SER A 69 32.55 -20.87 18.38
N THR A 70 31.82 -21.97 18.53
CA THR A 70 30.44 -22.09 18.04
C THR A 70 29.54 -21.15 18.84
N LEU A 71 29.01 -20.12 18.18
CA LEU A 71 28.01 -19.22 18.74
C LEU A 71 26.65 -19.91 18.72
N ARG A 72 26.28 -20.45 17.55
CA ARG A 72 24.98 -21.05 17.32
C ARG A 72 25.13 -22.29 16.44
N ALA A 73 24.41 -23.35 16.78
CA ALA A 73 24.36 -24.52 15.92
C ALA A 73 23.84 -24.14 14.51
N PRO A 74 24.43 -24.69 13.44
CA PRO A 74 23.99 -24.38 12.08
C PRO A 74 22.52 -24.75 11.93
N VAL A 75 21.73 -23.80 11.44
CA VAL A 75 20.30 -24.03 11.21
C VAL A 75 20.18 -25.09 10.13
N ARG A 76 19.66 -26.26 10.49
CA ARG A 76 19.44 -27.34 9.54
C ARG A 76 18.30 -26.98 8.60
N GLU A 77 18.35 -27.51 7.37
CA GLU A 77 17.18 -27.53 6.52
C GLU A 77 16.00 -28.11 7.30
N ARG A 78 14.89 -27.38 7.30
CA ARG A 78 13.67 -27.85 7.94
C ARG A 78 12.72 -28.29 6.86
N THR A 79 12.24 -29.51 6.97
CA THR A 79 11.07 -29.96 6.23
C THR A 79 9.86 -29.53 7.02
N ILE A 80 9.01 -28.71 6.42
CA ILE A 80 7.69 -28.39 6.96
C ILE A 80 6.63 -29.08 6.12
N ASN A 81 5.57 -29.56 6.78
CA ASN A 81 4.37 -29.96 6.06
C ASN A 81 3.60 -28.68 5.72
N VAL A 82 3.42 -28.44 4.43
CA VAL A 82 2.61 -27.34 3.92
C VAL A 82 1.37 -27.93 3.30
N ARG A 83 0.21 -27.52 3.81
CA ARG A 83 -1.06 -27.83 3.19
C ARG A 83 -1.12 -27.09 1.85
N THR A 84 -1.18 -27.84 0.76
CA THR A 84 -1.20 -27.32 -0.61
C THR A 84 -2.44 -27.83 -1.31
N LEU A 85 -3.11 -26.98 -2.08
CA LEU A 85 -4.25 -27.36 -2.89
C LEU A 85 -3.76 -27.96 -4.21
N ASP A 86 -4.17 -29.19 -4.51
CA ASP A 86 -4.09 -29.71 -5.86
C ASP A 86 -5.22 -29.09 -6.69
N VAL A 87 -4.84 -28.33 -7.70
CA VAL A 87 -5.74 -27.53 -8.54
C VAL A 87 -6.57 -28.41 -9.48
N GLU A 88 -6.04 -29.57 -9.87
CA GLU A 88 -6.72 -30.48 -10.81
C GLU A 88 -7.82 -31.26 -10.10
N SER A 89 -7.57 -31.72 -8.87
CA SER A 89 -8.53 -32.50 -8.08
C SER A 89 -9.34 -31.66 -7.09
N GLY A 90 -8.88 -30.45 -6.76
CA GLY A 90 -9.42 -29.60 -5.70
C GLY A 90 -9.24 -30.16 -4.28
N ASP A 91 -8.33 -31.11 -4.11
CA ASP A 91 -8.05 -31.73 -2.82
C ASP A 91 -6.84 -31.09 -2.13
N TRP A 92 -6.97 -30.91 -0.83
CA TRP A 92 -5.86 -30.44 0.00
C TRP A 92 -4.93 -31.58 0.35
N ARG A 93 -3.64 -31.45 0.01
CA ARG A 93 -2.60 -32.43 0.32
C ARG A 93 -1.56 -31.81 1.23
N GLU A 94 -1.01 -32.60 2.15
CA GLU A 94 0.21 -32.21 2.85
C GLU A 94 1.42 -32.48 1.95
N VAL A 95 2.16 -31.43 1.63
CA VAL A 95 3.40 -31.53 0.87
C VAL A 95 4.56 -31.16 1.78
N GLN A 96 5.58 -32.01 1.80
CA GLN A 96 6.81 -31.72 2.52
C GLN A 96 7.65 -30.71 1.72
N LYS A 97 7.79 -29.50 2.27
CA LYS A 97 8.63 -28.44 1.68
C LYS A 97 9.91 -28.29 2.49
N ARG A 98 11.06 -28.45 1.83
CA ARG A 98 12.37 -28.13 2.40
C ARG A 98 12.58 -26.61 2.35
N LEU A 99 12.83 -26.02 3.50
CA LEU A 99 13.18 -24.61 3.61
C LEU A 99 14.67 -24.47 3.87
N ALA A 100 15.35 -23.78 2.96
CA ALA A 100 16.71 -23.34 3.19
C ALA A 100 16.72 -22.38 4.40
N PRO A 101 17.65 -22.60 5.34
CA PRO A 101 17.77 -21.75 6.53
C PRO A 101 18.16 -20.33 6.14
N VAL A 102 17.53 -19.34 6.79
CA VAL A 102 17.97 -17.95 6.70
C VAL A 102 19.23 -17.81 7.54
N SER A 103 20.36 -17.54 6.90
CA SER A 103 21.67 -17.35 7.55
C SER A 103 21.92 -15.90 7.95
N GLY A 104 21.30 -14.95 7.25
CA GLY A 104 21.44 -13.52 7.52
C GLY A 104 20.44 -12.66 6.76
N TYR A 105 20.58 -11.35 6.96
CA TYR A 105 19.82 -10.31 6.27
C TYR A 105 20.79 -9.32 5.62
N ASP A 106 20.63 -9.07 4.33
CA ASP A 106 21.36 -8.03 3.61
C ASP A 106 20.57 -6.72 3.69
N LEU A 107 21.06 -5.75 4.45
CA LEU A 107 20.50 -4.40 4.56
C LEU A 107 21.25 -3.48 3.58
N VAL A 108 20.62 -3.12 2.46
CA VAL A 108 21.25 -2.29 1.43
C VAL A 108 20.83 -0.84 1.59
N PHE A 109 21.75 0.00 2.06
CA PHE A 109 21.58 1.44 2.16
C PHE A 109 22.08 2.10 0.88
N SER A 110 21.16 2.62 0.07
CA SER A 110 21.50 3.24 -1.23
C SER A 110 21.31 4.75 -1.19
N CYS A 111 22.28 5.52 -1.68
CA CYS A 111 22.13 6.96 -1.83
C CYS A 111 21.11 7.33 -2.94
N PRO A 112 20.49 8.52 -2.88
CA PRO A 112 19.76 9.09 -4.01
C PRO A 112 20.60 9.13 -5.29
N LYS A 113 19.94 9.15 -6.44
CA LYS A 113 20.66 9.01 -7.71
C LYS A 113 21.53 10.23 -8.00
N SER A 114 21.02 11.43 -7.73
CA SER A 114 21.77 12.69 -7.85
C SER A 114 23.05 12.71 -7.00
N VAL A 115 23.00 12.17 -5.77
CA VAL A 115 24.19 12.03 -4.89
C VAL A 115 25.19 11.03 -5.48
N SER A 116 24.70 9.89 -5.98
CA SER A 116 25.56 8.89 -6.65
C SER A 116 26.24 9.47 -7.90
N LEU A 117 25.54 10.31 -8.67
CA LEU A 117 26.09 11.02 -9.83
C LEU A 117 27.17 12.02 -9.40
N LEU A 118 26.89 12.86 -8.40
CA LEU A 118 27.90 13.81 -7.89
C LEU A 118 29.17 13.10 -7.42
N HIS A 119 29.02 12.02 -6.64
CA HIS A 119 30.15 11.21 -6.17
C HIS A 119 30.96 10.58 -7.31
N ALA A 120 30.28 10.09 -8.36
CA ALA A 120 30.95 9.43 -9.48
C ALA A 120 31.61 10.40 -10.46
N LEU A 121 31.01 11.56 -10.69
CA LEU A 121 31.38 12.49 -11.75
C LEU A 121 32.30 13.64 -11.30
N THR A 122 32.35 13.94 -9.99
CA THR A 122 33.22 15.02 -9.49
C THR A 122 34.71 14.70 -9.64
N ASP A 123 35.47 15.71 -10.07
CA ASP A 123 36.94 15.69 -10.06
C ASP A 123 37.52 16.17 -8.72
N ASP A 124 36.69 16.73 -7.84
CA ASP A 124 37.12 17.14 -6.50
C ASP A 124 37.12 15.94 -5.54
N GLU A 125 38.33 15.50 -5.15
CA GLU A 125 38.53 14.40 -4.21
C GLU A 125 37.94 14.69 -2.83
N ARG A 126 37.96 15.97 -2.39
CA ARG A 126 37.35 16.39 -1.13
C ARG A 126 35.86 16.09 -1.15
N VAL A 127 35.17 16.51 -2.22
CA VAL A 127 33.72 16.28 -2.37
C VAL A 127 33.41 14.79 -2.35
N ARG A 128 34.19 13.97 -3.04
CA ARG A 128 33.98 12.52 -3.08
C ARG A 128 34.17 11.87 -1.71
N ARG A 129 35.21 12.27 -0.98
CA ARG A 129 35.49 11.80 0.37
C ARG A 129 34.36 12.19 1.33
N GLU A 130 33.96 13.47 1.33
CA GLU A 130 32.86 13.94 2.18
C GLU A 130 31.54 13.22 1.90
N ILE A 131 31.24 12.88 0.63
CA ILE A 131 30.06 12.07 0.31
C ILE A 131 30.20 10.65 0.84
N SER A 132 31.39 10.05 0.74
CA SER A 132 31.65 8.70 1.25
C SER A 132 31.53 8.63 2.77
N ASP A 133 32.09 9.62 3.47
CA ASP A 133 32.06 9.73 4.93
C ASP A 133 30.63 10.03 5.43
N ALA A 134 29.90 10.92 4.74
CA ALA A 134 28.49 11.19 5.02
C ALA A 134 27.62 9.95 4.82
N HIS A 135 27.82 9.20 3.73
CA HIS A 135 27.12 7.94 3.49
C HIS A 135 27.41 6.93 4.61
N GLU A 136 28.67 6.85 5.05
CA GLU A 136 29.09 5.94 6.11
C GLU A 136 28.44 6.26 7.46
N ALA A 137 28.53 7.52 7.90
CA ALA A 137 27.85 7.99 9.11
C ALA A 137 26.33 7.72 9.04
N SER A 138 25.73 7.89 7.86
CA SER A 138 24.29 7.72 7.67
C SER A 138 23.81 6.29 7.82
N TRP A 139 24.49 5.31 7.21
CA TRP A 139 24.07 3.92 7.37
C TRP A 139 24.39 3.39 8.75
N GLN A 140 25.47 3.85 9.40
CA GLN A 140 25.81 3.49 10.77
C GLN A 140 24.74 3.97 11.76
N ALA A 141 24.29 5.22 11.67
CA ALA A 141 23.23 5.75 12.52
C ALA A 141 21.90 5.01 12.31
N ALA A 142 21.55 4.70 11.07
CA ALA A 142 20.35 3.91 10.76
C ALA A 142 20.46 2.44 11.23
N LEU A 143 21.66 1.84 11.18
CA LEU A 143 21.92 0.51 11.72
C LEU A 143 21.80 0.51 13.24
N ALA A 144 22.31 1.53 13.93
CA ALA A 144 22.19 1.67 15.38
C ALA A 144 20.72 1.77 15.82
N TYR A 145 19.88 2.48 15.06
CA TYR A 145 18.44 2.48 15.26
C TYR A 145 17.83 1.07 15.12
N LEU A 146 18.15 0.35 14.05
CA LEU A 146 17.66 -1.02 13.86
C LEU A 146 18.18 -1.97 14.94
N GLU A 147 19.41 -1.81 15.39
CA GLU A 147 19.98 -2.61 16.45
C GLU A 147 19.19 -2.41 17.76
N ARG A 148 18.89 -1.16 18.12
CA ARG A 148 18.11 -0.85 19.32
C ARG A 148 16.67 -1.38 19.25
N GLU A 149 15.98 -1.16 18.14
CA GLU A 149 14.54 -1.44 18.03
C GLU A 149 14.20 -2.83 17.50
N ALA A 150 15.07 -3.39 16.66
CA ALA A 150 14.81 -4.59 15.86
C ALA A 150 15.78 -5.76 16.12
N CYS A 151 16.82 -5.59 16.96
CA CYS A 151 17.60 -6.71 17.48
C CYS A 151 16.78 -7.47 18.51
N ILE A 152 15.88 -8.32 18.01
CA ILE A 152 14.93 -9.08 18.81
C ILE A 152 15.22 -10.55 18.59
N VAL A 153 15.29 -11.32 19.67
CA VAL A 153 15.41 -12.79 19.63
C VAL A 153 14.14 -13.44 20.14
N ARG A 154 13.90 -14.70 19.73
CA ARG A 154 12.69 -15.45 20.07
C ARG A 154 12.99 -16.73 20.83
N ARG A 155 12.22 -16.97 21.89
CA ARG A 155 12.28 -18.17 22.74
C ARG A 155 10.93 -18.90 22.81
N GLY A 156 10.99 -20.19 23.13
CA GLY A 156 9.81 -21.04 23.39
C GLY A 156 9.21 -21.73 22.15
N LYS A 157 8.27 -22.65 22.37
CA LYS A 157 7.56 -23.37 21.30
C LYS A 157 6.75 -22.38 20.46
N GLY A 158 7.11 -22.24 19.19
CA GLY A 158 6.50 -21.23 18.31
C GLY A 158 7.07 -19.82 18.48
N GLY A 159 8.12 -19.63 19.29
CA GLY A 159 8.80 -18.34 19.49
C GLY A 159 7.87 -17.28 20.09
N THR A 160 7.11 -17.65 21.12
CA THR A 160 6.08 -16.83 21.76
C THR A 160 6.66 -15.71 22.61
N THR A 161 7.87 -15.89 23.14
CA THR A 161 8.57 -14.87 23.93
C THR A 161 9.54 -14.11 23.04
N ARG A 162 9.49 -12.78 23.10
CA ARG A 162 10.40 -11.86 22.41
C ARG A 162 11.19 -11.08 23.44
N GLU A 163 12.49 -10.99 23.24
CA GLU A 163 13.42 -10.24 24.10
C GLU A 163 14.43 -9.50 23.23
N HIS A 164 15.01 -8.42 23.76
CA HIS A 164 16.07 -7.70 23.06
C HIS A 164 17.36 -8.51 23.09
N GLY A 165 18.04 -8.58 21.94
CA GLY A 165 19.40 -9.06 21.84
C GLY A 165 20.39 -7.94 22.12
N GLU A 166 21.61 -8.30 22.50
CA GLU A 166 22.66 -7.35 22.88
C GLU A 166 23.22 -6.52 21.72
N GLY A 167 22.99 -6.94 20.47
CA GLY A 167 23.40 -6.17 19.29
C GLY A 167 23.51 -7.02 18.03
N PHE A 168 23.66 -6.35 16.89
CA PHE A 168 23.88 -7.03 15.62
C PHE A 168 25.35 -7.42 15.44
N VAL A 169 25.58 -8.55 14.78
CA VAL A 169 26.89 -8.91 14.23
C VAL A 169 26.79 -8.78 12.72
N ALA A 170 27.43 -7.75 12.16
CA ALA A 170 27.26 -7.42 10.75
C ALA A 170 28.59 -7.12 10.04
N ALA A 171 28.60 -7.28 8.71
CA ALA A 171 29.69 -6.88 7.84
C ALA A 171 29.18 -5.93 6.76
N ALA A 172 29.82 -4.78 6.58
CA ALA A 172 29.44 -3.74 5.64
C ALA A 172 30.36 -3.72 4.41
N PHE A 173 29.78 -3.78 3.22
CA PHE A 173 30.48 -3.75 1.92
C PHE A 173 29.97 -2.59 1.08
N ARG A 174 30.81 -1.57 0.88
CA ARG A 174 30.47 -0.38 0.10
C ARG A 174 30.77 -0.61 -1.38
N HIS A 175 29.76 -0.41 -2.21
CA HIS A 175 29.80 -0.52 -3.66
C HIS A 175 29.54 0.83 -4.34
N ARG A 176 30.14 1.04 -5.51
CA ARG A 176 30.03 2.30 -6.28
C ARG A 176 29.20 2.19 -7.55
N THR A 177 28.96 0.97 -8.01
CA THR A 177 28.32 0.69 -9.30
C THR A 177 27.12 -0.24 -9.14
N SER A 178 26.05 0.07 -9.87
CA SER A 178 24.94 -0.86 -10.04
C SER A 178 25.37 -2.06 -10.88
N ARG A 179 24.52 -3.09 -10.97
CA ARG A 179 24.80 -4.22 -11.87
C ARG A 179 24.73 -3.84 -13.35
N ALA A 180 23.89 -2.86 -13.70
CA ALA A 180 23.86 -2.27 -15.03
C ALA A 180 25.01 -1.27 -15.25
N GLN A 181 26.06 -1.33 -14.42
CA GLN A 181 27.24 -0.49 -14.53
C GLN A 181 26.99 1.02 -14.45
N ASP A 182 25.80 1.47 -14.02
CA ASP A 182 25.55 2.89 -13.70
C ASP A 182 26.10 3.30 -12.32
N PRO A 183 26.41 4.60 -12.09
CA PRO A 183 26.78 5.15 -10.79
C PRO A 183 25.74 4.85 -9.72
N HIS A 184 26.11 4.13 -8.67
CA HIS A 184 25.19 3.82 -7.58
C HIS A 184 25.98 3.59 -6.30
N LEU A 185 26.06 4.62 -5.46
CA LEU A 185 26.71 4.51 -4.16
C LEU A 185 25.75 3.82 -3.19
N HIS A 186 26.14 2.64 -2.71
CA HIS A 186 25.35 1.86 -1.77
C HIS A 186 26.23 0.98 -0.89
N THR A 187 25.74 0.64 0.29
CA THR A 187 26.42 -0.25 1.22
C THR A 187 25.53 -1.43 1.55
N HIS A 188 26.05 -2.65 1.35
CA HIS A 188 25.45 -3.90 1.79
C HIS A 188 25.90 -4.20 3.22
N VAL A 189 25.00 -4.10 4.19
CA VAL A 189 25.26 -4.45 5.58
C VAL A 189 24.65 -5.82 5.85
N ILE A 190 25.50 -6.84 5.87
CA ILE A 190 25.14 -8.23 6.04
C ILE A 190 25.05 -8.54 7.53
N VAL A 191 23.82 -8.56 8.07
CA VAL A 191 23.55 -8.90 9.46
C VAL A 191 23.38 -10.40 9.60
N ALA A 192 24.21 -11.04 10.42
CA ALA A 192 24.07 -12.47 10.70
C ALA A 192 22.72 -12.75 11.41
N ASN A 193 22.05 -13.86 11.10
CA ASN A 193 20.77 -14.21 11.71
C ASN A 193 20.97 -14.82 13.12
N MET A 194 21.63 -14.06 13.98
CA MET A 194 21.85 -14.37 15.38
C MET A 194 22.14 -13.10 16.19
N ALA A 195 21.75 -13.12 17.46
CA ALA A 195 22.19 -12.17 18.47
C ALA A 195 22.29 -12.88 19.82
N ARG A 196 23.13 -12.35 20.71
CA ARG A 196 23.24 -12.83 22.10
C ARG A 196 22.06 -12.31 22.90
N ALA A 197 21.34 -13.20 23.58
CA ALA A 197 20.31 -12.86 24.54
C ALA A 197 20.94 -12.46 25.89
N GLU A 198 20.12 -11.94 26.81
CA GLU A 198 20.57 -11.46 28.13
C GLU A 198 21.22 -12.56 28.99
N ASP A 199 20.81 -13.82 28.81
CA ASP A 199 21.40 -14.98 29.50
C ASP A 199 22.69 -15.50 28.84
N GLY A 200 23.18 -14.84 27.80
CA GLY A 200 24.39 -15.19 27.06
C GLY A 200 24.17 -16.22 25.94
N GLU A 201 22.96 -16.76 25.78
CA GLU A 201 22.66 -17.69 24.68
C GLU A 201 22.56 -16.96 23.33
N TRP A 202 23.04 -17.60 22.26
CA TRP A 202 22.90 -17.06 20.91
C TRP A 202 21.66 -17.63 20.21
N LEU A 203 20.71 -16.74 19.95
CA LEU A 203 19.41 -17.07 19.39
C LEU A 203 19.23 -16.45 18.00
N ALA A 204 18.27 -16.95 17.23
CA ALA A 204 17.94 -16.37 15.92
C ALA A 204 17.21 -15.04 16.08
N LEU A 205 17.46 -14.11 15.16
CA LEU A 205 16.74 -12.85 15.09
C LEU A 205 15.29 -13.05 14.63
N ASP A 206 14.37 -12.28 15.21
CA ASP A 206 13.01 -12.12 14.72
C ASP A 206 13.02 -11.24 13.46
N GLY A 207 13.08 -11.89 12.30
CA GLY A 207 13.04 -11.19 11.02
C GLY A 207 11.81 -10.31 10.81
N GLU A 208 10.72 -10.48 11.56
CA GLU A 208 9.55 -9.58 11.46
C GLU A 208 9.89 -8.14 11.87
N ALA A 209 10.63 -7.96 12.97
CA ALA A 209 11.01 -6.64 13.45
C ALA A 209 11.84 -5.88 12.41
N ILE A 210 12.80 -6.57 11.77
CA ILE A 210 13.67 -6.01 10.74
C ILE A 210 12.92 -5.79 9.42
N LEU A 211 12.12 -6.76 8.95
CA LEU A 211 11.57 -6.73 7.59
C LEU A 211 10.29 -5.89 7.46
N LYS A 212 9.46 -5.88 8.51
CA LYS A 212 8.12 -5.27 8.48
C LYS A 212 8.02 -4.03 9.35
N THR A 213 8.49 -4.11 10.59
CA THR A 213 8.18 -3.10 11.61
C THR A 213 9.06 -1.85 11.50
N TYR A 214 10.39 -2.02 11.51
CA TYR A 214 11.32 -0.89 11.66
C TYR A 214 12.07 -0.52 10.37
N ARG A 215 11.96 -1.34 9.32
CA ARG A 215 12.65 -1.14 8.03
C ARG A 215 12.41 0.24 7.43
N LEU A 216 11.14 0.67 7.39
CA LEU A 216 10.77 1.93 6.74
C LEU A 216 11.37 3.11 7.51
N ALA A 217 11.18 3.16 8.83
CA ALA A 217 11.77 4.19 9.68
C ALA A 217 13.30 4.26 9.53
N ALA A 218 14.00 3.13 9.57
CA ALA A 218 15.45 3.10 9.36
C ALA A 218 15.87 3.65 8.00
N GLY A 219 15.09 3.37 6.94
CA GLY A 219 15.31 3.94 5.62
C GLY A 219 15.11 5.47 5.57
N TYR A 220 14.11 6.00 6.27
CA TYR A 220 13.86 7.45 6.34
C TYR A 220 14.92 8.15 7.20
N LEU A 221 15.35 7.52 8.30
CA LEU A 221 16.44 8.01 9.15
C LEU A 221 17.77 8.07 8.41
N PHE A 222 18.10 7.02 7.63
CA PHE A 222 19.27 7.03 6.75
C PHE A 222 19.24 8.23 5.79
N GLU A 223 18.11 8.46 5.12
CA GLU A 223 17.99 9.57 4.17
C GLU A 223 18.04 10.93 4.87
N ALA A 224 17.41 11.08 6.04
CA ALA A 224 17.46 12.31 6.82
C ALA A 224 18.88 12.62 7.31
N GLN A 225 19.60 11.62 7.84
CA GLN A 225 21.01 11.77 8.23
C GLN A 225 21.87 12.13 7.02
N LEU A 226 21.67 11.46 5.87
CA LEU A 226 22.46 11.72 4.67
C LEU A 226 22.29 13.15 4.18
N ARG A 227 21.05 13.63 4.13
CA ARG A 227 20.77 15.03 3.77
C ARG A 227 21.41 15.98 4.77
N HIS A 228 21.31 15.69 6.06
CA HIS A 228 21.91 16.50 7.11
C HIS A 228 23.44 16.59 6.93
N GLU A 229 24.14 15.45 6.88
CA GLU A 229 25.60 15.38 6.74
C GLU A 229 26.09 16.13 5.50
N LEU A 230 25.46 15.90 4.35
CA LEU A 230 25.86 16.52 3.09
C LEU A 230 25.54 18.03 3.04
N THR A 231 24.47 18.46 3.70
CA THR A 231 24.17 19.89 3.87
C THR A 231 25.24 20.55 4.74
N GLN A 232 25.62 19.95 5.86
CA GLN A 232 26.65 20.49 6.76
C GLN A 232 28.06 20.50 6.15
N ARG A 233 28.43 19.44 5.42
CA ARG A 233 29.79 19.25 4.87
C ARG A 233 30.02 19.99 3.56
N LEU A 234 29.01 20.01 2.68
CA LEU A 234 29.14 20.45 1.29
C LEU A 234 28.15 21.56 0.90
N GLY A 235 27.18 21.90 1.77
CA GLY A 235 26.17 22.92 1.47
C GLY A 235 25.19 22.48 0.39
N LEU A 236 24.94 21.17 0.23
CA LEU A 236 24.03 20.69 -0.81
C LEU A 236 22.58 21.11 -0.52
N ALA A 237 21.85 21.49 -1.57
CA ALA A 237 20.43 21.83 -1.51
C ALA A 237 19.55 20.72 -2.09
N TRP A 238 18.38 20.52 -1.49
CA TRP A 238 17.49 19.38 -1.75
C TRP A 238 16.16 19.80 -2.34
N ARG A 239 15.63 18.97 -3.23
CA ARG A 239 14.21 18.97 -3.59
C ARG A 239 13.38 18.44 -2.42
N GLU A 240 12.08 18.65 -2.49
CA GLU A 240 11.16 18.11 -1.51
C GLU A 240 11.26 16.58 -1.45
N PRO A 241 11.52 15.98 -0.26
CA PRO A 241 11.65 14.54 -0.16
C PRO A 241 10.34 13.83 -0.50
N VAL A 242 10.41 12.82 -1.36
CA VAL A 242 9.28 11.95 -1.68
C VAL A 242 9.52 10.58 -1.05
N LYS A 243 8.65 10.18 -0.11
CA LYS A 243 8.81 8.94 0.68
C LYS A 243 10.19 8.86 1.36
N GLY A 244 10.61 9.98 1.95
CA GLY A 244 11.89 10.12 2.65
C GLY A 244 13.11 10.34 1.76
N MET A 245 13.05 10.11 0.45
CA MET A 245 14.18 10.30 -0.48
C MET A 245 14.17 11.71 -1.07
N GLY A 246 15.27 12.44 -0.93
CA GLY A 246 15.46 13.76 -1.56
C GLY A 246 16.50 13.68 -2.69
N GLU A 247 16.19 14.24 -3.85
CA GLU A 247 17.17 14.46 -4.92
C GLU A 247 17.74 15.89 -4.81
N LEU A 248 18.96 16.11 -5.28
CA LEU A 248 19.59 17.43 -5.27
C LEU A 248 18.83 18.41 -6.18
N GLU A 249 18.60 19.64 -5.70
CA GLU A 249 17.76 20.64 -6.37
C GLU A 249 18.20 20.92 -7.82
N ARG A 250 19.51 21.13 -8.00
CA ARG A 250 20.13 21.57 -9.26
C ARG A 250 20.60 20.44 -10.19
N VAL A 251 20.28 19.17 -9.88
CA VAL A 251 20.61 18.04 -10.78
C VAL A 251 19.45 17.81 -11.76
N PRO A 252 19.67 17.87 -13.09
CA PRO A 252 18.60 17.68 -14.08
C PRO A 252 17.90 16.32 -13.93
N GLU A 253 16.56 16.31 -14.07
CA GLU A 253 15.79 15.07 -13.96
C GLU A 253 16.09 14.11 -15.12
N GLU A 254 16.40 14.63 -16.31
CA GLU A 254 16.84 13.85 -17.46
C GLU A 254 18.14 13.09 -17.17
N ALA A 255 19.11 13.72 -16.51
CA ALA A 255 20.34 13.06 -16.08
C ALA A 255 20.05 11.94 -15.07
N ILE A 256 19.16 12.17 -14.10
CA ILE A 256 18.74 11.12 -13.14
C ILE A 256 18.10 9.94 -13.88
N ARG A 257 17.19 10.20 -14.82
CA ARG A 257 16.51 9.17 -15.63
C ARG A 257 17.49 8.39 -16.49
N ALA A 258 18.42 9.07 -17.17
CA ALA A 258 19.42 8.43 -18.02
C ALA A 258 20.23 7.37 -17.25
N PHE A 259 20.72 7.69 -16.06
CA PHE A 259 21.51 6.73 -15.28
C PHE A 259 20.67 5.76 -14.43
N SER A 260 19.34 5.79 -14.52
CA SER A 260 18.46 4.90 -13.74
C SER A 260 18.09 3.62 -14.49
N THR A 261 18.93 3.14 -15.41
CA THR A 261 18.62 2.02 -16.32
C THR A 261 18.24 0.73 -15.57
N ARG A 262 18.93 0.40 -14.47
CA ARG A 262 18.57 -0.75 -13.62
C ARG A 262 17.22 -0.59 -12.93
N ARG A 263 16.89 0.63 -12.49
CA ARG A 263 15.59 0.89 -11.87
C ARG A 263 14.50 0.81 -12.92
N GLN A 264 14.76 1.33 -14.12
CA GLN A 264 13.88 1.18 -15.28
C GLN A 264 13.71 -0.30 -15.63
N SER A 265 14.78 -1.07 -15.77
CA SER A 265 14.70 -2.51 -16.07
C SER A 265 14.02 -3.31 -14.97
N LEU A 266 14.20 -2.95 -13.68
CA LEU A 266 13.49 -3.59 -12.57
C LEU A 266 12.02 -3.17 -12.52
N VAL A 267 11.70 -1.91 -12.81
CA VAL A 267 10.31 -1.43 -12.90
C VAL A 267 9.64 -2.10 -14.09
N GLU A 268 10.23 -2.09 -15.27
CA GLU A 268 9.78 -2.77 -16.48
C GLU A 268 9.65 -4.28 -16.28
N HIS A 269 10.59 -4.92 -15.57
CA HIS A 269 10.51 -6.36 -15.29
C HIS A 269 9.51 -6.70 -14.17
N MET A 270 9.33 -5.82 -13.17
CA MET A 270 8.28 -5.96 -12.15
C MET A 270 6.90 -5.64 -12.73
N GLU A 271 6.81 -4.74 -13.70
CA GLU A 271 5.63 -4.47 -14.52
C GLU A 271 5.36 -5.69 -15.40
N ALA A 272 6.33 -6.18 -16.17
CA ALA A 272 6.20 -7.38 -17.01
C ALA A 272 5.90 -8.67 -16.23
N LEU A 273 6.40 -8.80 -14.99
CA LEU A 273 6.03 -9.88 -14.07
C LEU A 273 4.86 -9.49 -13.16
N GLY A 274 4.14 -8.41 -13.43
CA GLY A 274 3.00 -7.92 -12.64
C GLY A 274 3.17 -8.20 -11.16
N THR A 275 4.28 -7.76 -10.57
CA THR A 275 4.71 -8.11 -9.22
C THR A 275 5.32 -6.94 -8.47
N GLU A 276 4.54 -6.22 -7.69
CA GLU A 276 5.03 -5.42 -6.57
C GLU A 276 5.00 -6.20 -5.25
N GLY A 277 6.05 -6.01 -4.45
CA GLY A 277 6.24 -6.61 -3.15
C GLY A 277 7.70 -6.96 -2.92
N PHE A 278 8.15 -6.88 -1.68
CA PHE A 278 9.52 -7.23 -1.26
C PHE A 278 9.97 -8.61 -1.75
N ALA A 279 9.06 -9.61 -1.68
CA ALA A 279 9.35 -10.96 -2.11
C ALA A 279 9.53 -11.08 -3.63
N ALA A 280 8.81 -10.27 -4.40
CA ALA A 280 8.76 -10.38 -5.85
C ALA A 280 9.79 -9.49 -6.55
N SER A 281 10.08 -8.30 -6.02
CA SER A 281 11.27 -7.51 -6.39
C SER A 281 12.56 -8.31 -6.22
N ARG A 282 12.63 -9.16 -5.19
CA ARG A 282 13.74 -10.09 -4.97
C ARG A 282 13.79 -11.21 -6.00
N VAL A 283 12.65 -11.78 -6.40
CA VAL A 283 12.59 -12.82 -7.45
C VAL A 283 12.98 -12.25 -8.82
N ALA A 284 12.44 -11.08 -9.18
CA ALA A 284 12.79 -10.29 -10.36
C ALA A 284 14.29 -9.93 -10.41
N ALA A 285 14.86 -9.50 -9.27
CA ALA A 285 16.29 -9.19 -9.15
C ALA A 285 17.20 -10.43 -9.20
N LEU A 286 16.68 -11.62 -8.88
CA LEU A 286 17.38 -12.91 -9.00
C LEU A 286 17.27 -13.50 -10.41
N ALA A 287 16.17 -13.25 -11.13
CA ALA A 287 15.93 -13.76 -12.48
C ALA A 287 16.70 -12.98 -13.57
N THR A 288 16.85 -11.67 -13.42
CA THR A 288 17.57 -10.78 -14.38
C THR A 288 19.09 -10.73 -14.14
N ARG A 289 19.65 -11.80 -13.56
CA ARG A 289 20.99 -11.79 -12.98
C ARG A 289 22.05 -12.10 -14.04
N GLU A 290 22.44 -11.10 -14.82
CA GLU A 290 23.66 -11.17 -15.62
C GLU A 290 24.91 -10.98 -14.74
N ALA A 291 26.00 -11.68 -15.11
CA ALA A 291 27.29 -11.56 -14.44
C ALA A 291 27.86 -10.16 -14.72
N LYS A 292 28.34 -9.47 -13.67
CA LYS A 292 28.95 -8.15 -13.80
C LYS A 292 30.28 -8.32 -14.56
N GLU A 293 30.38 -7.78 -15.77
CA GLU A 293 31.67 -7.69 -16.45
C GLU A 293 32.59 -6.72 -15.68
N HIS A 294 33.86 -7.09 -15.52
CA HIS A 294 34.83 -6.30 -14.79
C HIS A 294 35.42 -5.22 -15.71
N VAL A 295 34.89 -4.00 -15.61
CA VAL A 295 35.42 -2.82 -16.30
C VAL A 295 36.09 -1.91 -15.26
N GLU A 296 37.29 -1.40 -15.56
CA GLU A 296 38.01 -0.51 -14.66
C GLU A 296 37.27 0.82 -14.47
N LEU A 297 37.05 1.23 -13.22
CA LEU A 297 36.30 2.43 -12.85
C LEU A 297 36.76 3.74 -13.51
N PRO A 298 38.08 4.00 -13.72
CA PRO A 298 38.53 5.20 -14.41
C PRO A 298 37.96 5.33 -15.83
N ARG A 299 37.85 4.22 -16.58
CA ARG A 299 37.29 4.21 -17.92
C ARG A 299 35.78 4.47 -17.88
N MET A 300 35.06 3.79 -17.00
CA MET A 300 33.61 3.98 -16.82
C MET A 300 33.26 5.43 -16.48
N ARG A 301 34.10 6.10 -15.66
CA ARG A 301 33.91 7.51 -15.31
C ARG A 301 33.95 8.45 -16.50
N LEU A 302 34.81 8.20 -17.48
CA LEU A 302 34.88 9.02 -18.70
C LEU A 302 33.58 8.89 -19.51
N GLU A 303 33.08 7.66 -19.67
CA GLU A 303 31.82 7.37 -20.36
C GLU A 303 30.63 8.01 -19.63
N TRP A 304 30.58 7.90 -18.30
CA TRP A 304 29.54 8.55 -17.50
C TRP A 304 29.60 10.08 -17.58
N LYS A 305 30.79 10.69 -17.60
CA LYS A 305 30.92 12.15 -17.75
C LYS A 305 30.38 12.64 -19.09
N ALA A 306 30.70 11.93 -20.19
CA ALA A 306 30.19 12.26 -21.51
C ALA A 306 28.65 12.19 -21.54
N ARG A 307 28.09 11.06 -21.08
CA ARG A 307 26.64 10.85 -21.02
C ARG A 307 25.92 11.84 -20.08
N ALA A 308 26.52 12.20 -18.95
CA ALA A 308 25.96 13.19 -18.04
C ALA A 308 25.94 14.60 -18.65
N ALA A 309 27.00 14.97 -19.39
CA ALA A 309 27.07 16.25 -20.09
C ALA A 309 26.00 16.37 -21.19
N GLU A 310 25.69 15.29 -21.91
CA GLU A 310 24.58 15.24 -22.89
C GLU A 310 23.22 15.55 -22.26
N HIS A 311 23.05 15.25 -20.98
CA HIS A 311 21.83 15.51 -20.21
C HIS A 311 21.96 16.72 -19.25
N GLY A 312 22.84 17.67 -19.57
CA GLY A 312 22.95 18.95 -18.86
C GLY A 312 23.62 18.89 -17.49
N LEU A 313 24.38 17.84 -17.18
CA LEU A 313 25.16 17.71 -15.93
C LEU A 313 26.67 17.63 -16.24
N GLY A 314 27.27 18.77 -16.58
CA GLY A 314 28.70 18.90 -16.87
C GLY A 314 29.54 19.34 -15.66
N CYS A 315 30.84 19.54 -15.89
CA CYS A 315 31.80 19.94 -14.85
C CYS A 315 31.50 21.32 -14.23
N ARG A 316 30.81 22.21 -14.96
CA ARG A 316 30.40 23.52 -14.43
C ARG A 316 29.23 23.34 -13.46
N GLU A 317 28.23 22.59 -13.88
CA GLU A 317 27.01 22.33 -13.12
C GLU A 317 27.34 21.57 -11.83
N LEU A 318 28.21 20.55 -11.90
CA LEU A 318 28.68 19.79 -10.72
C LEU A 318 29.37 20.69 -9.69
N ARG A 319 30.21 21.64 -10.13
CA ARG A 319 30.88 22.60 -9.23
C ARG A 319 29.89 23.57 -8.57
N GLN A 320 28.79 23.90 -9.24
CA GLN A 320 27.76 24.79 -8.70
C GLN A 320 26.83 24.11 -7.68
N LEU A 321 26.93 22.78 -7.52
CA LEU A 321 26.19 22.03 -6.49
C LEU A 321 26.79 22.20 -5.09
N VAL A 322 28.11 22.41 -5.01
CA VAL A 322 28.86 22.48 -3.75
C VAL A 322 29.12 23.93 -3.38
N HIS A 323 28.96 24.27 -2.11
CA HIS A 323 29.26 25.61 -1.59
C HIS A 323 30.58 25.62 -0.80
N ASP A 324 31.46 26.60 -1.10
CA ASP A 324 32.78 26.72 -0.47
C ASP A 324 32.71 27.07 1.04
N ARG A 325 31.58 27.62 1.50
CA ARG A 325 31.31 27.92 2.90
C ARG A 325 29.92 27.39 3.29
N PRO A 326 29.81 26.11 3.70
CA PRO A 326 28.54 25.60 4.20
C PRO A 326 28.15 26.40 5.46
N ARG A 327 26.93 26.94 5.48
CA ARG A 327 26.37 27.48 6.72
C ARG A 327 25.93 26.30 7.56
N ARG A 328 26.40 26.23 8.81
CA ARG A 328 25.77 25.35 9.80
C ARG A 328 24.35 25.84 9.99
N TYR A 329 23.41 25.07 9.45
CA TYR A 329 21.99 25.35 9.52
C TYR A 329 21.32 24.17 10.21
N GLU A 330 20.60 24.46 11.27
CA GLU A 330 19.72 23.49 11.91
C GLU A 330 18.28 23.92 11.61
N PRO A 331 17.51 23.11 10.86
CA PRO A 331 16.13 23.46 10.56
C PRO A 331 15.33 23.52 11.87
N ALA A 332 14.60 24.62 12.09
CA ALA A 332 13.66 24.70 13.19
C ALA A 332 12.49 23.75 12.93
N ILE A 333 12.02 23.07 13.97
CA ILE A 333 10.80 22.28 13.92
C ILE A 333 9.78 23.00 14.78
N ASP A 334 8.76 23.57 14.14
CA ASP A 334 7.57 23.99 14.86
C ASP A 334 6.76 22.73 15.21
N ARG A 335 6.88 22.31 16.47
CA ARG A 335 6.24 21.09 16.96
C ARG A 335 4.72 21.23 16.98
N ASP A 336 4.21 22.43 17.26
CA ASP A 336 2.78 22.67 17.34
C ASP A 336 2.17 22.63 15.94
N GLU A 337 2.80 23.32 14.97
CA GLU A 337 2.38 23.26 13.55
C GLU A 337 2.46 21.82 13.00
N LEU A 338 3.54 21.10 13.32
CA LEU A 338 3.71 19.72 12.87
C LEU A 338 2.68 18.80 13.53
N ALA A 339 2.41 18.94 14.83
CA ALA A 339 1.41 18.16 15.53
C ALA A 339 0.00 18.44 15.00
N GLU A 340 -0.35 19.71 14.75
CA GLU A 340 -1.64 20.09 14.16
C GLU A 340 -1.82 19.44 12.78
N ARG A 341 -0.79 19.54 11.92
CA ARG A 341 -0.82 18.91 10.59
C ARG A 341 -0.92 17.38 10.65
N LEU A 342 -0.18 16.73 11.55
CA LEU A 342 -0.16 15.26 11.66
C LEU A 342 -1.39 14.69 12.37
N SER A 343 -2.01 15.45 13.27
CA SER A 343 -3.22 15.04 14.00
C SER A 343 -4.53 15.39 13.30
N GLY A 344 -4.46 16.27 12.30
CA GLY A 344 -5.59 16.60 11.43
C GLY A 344 -6.08 15.44 10.56
N SER A 345 -7.20 15.69 9.87
CA SER A 345 -7.90 14.71 9.04
C SER A 345 -7.09 14.20 7.84
N ASP A 346 -6.17 15.02 7.31
CA ASP A 346 -5.23 14.68 6.23
C ASP A 346 -3.85 14.22 6.76
N GLY A 347 -3.75 13.95 8.06
CA GLY A 347 -2.51 13.59 8.75
C GLY A 347 -2.24 12.09 8.81
N LEU A 348 -1.69 11.62 9.94
CA LEU A 348 -1.28 10.21 10.14
C LEU A 348 -2.44 9.22 10.10
N THR A 349 -3.67 9.70 10.31
CA THR A 349 -4.89 8.90 10.30
C THR A 349 -5.79 9.21 9.09
N GLU A 350 -5.26 9.79 8.01
CA GLU A 350 -6.00 9.99 6.74
C GLU A 350 -6.57 8.65 6.23
N ARG A 351 -5.71 7.63 6.15
CA ARG A 351 -6.02 6.33 5.51
C ARG A 351 -6.12 5.15 6.47
N GLN A 352 -5.79 5.36 7.73
CA GLN A 352 -5.77 4.30 8.74
C GLN A 352 -6.21 4.84 10.09
N SER A 353 -6.90 4.03 10.89
CA SER A 353 -7.39 4.47 12.19
C SER A 353 -6.31 4.49 13.27
N THR A 354 -5.17 3.83 13.03
CA THR A 354 -4.04 3.78 13.96
C THR A 354 -2.71 3.84 13.22
N PHE A 355 -1.70 4.41 13.85
CA PHE A 355 -0.31 4.42 13.39
C PHE A 355 0.64 4.00 14.53
N THR A 356 1.93 3.88 14.23
CA THR A 356 2.98 3.40 15.13
C THR A 356 4.08 4.45 15.28
N LEU A 357 4.89 4.36 16.34
CA LEU A 357 6.03 5.26 16.53
C LEU A 357 7.00 5.30 15.32
N PRO A 358 7.35 4.17 14.66
CA PRO A 358 8.13 4.20 13.43
C PRO A 358 7.49 5.00 12.28
N GLU A 359 6.16 5.02 12.16
CA GLU A 359 5.47 5.84 11.15
C GLU A 359 5.52 7.32 11.50
N LEU A 360 5.44 7.68 12.80
CA LEU A 360 5.68 9.04 13.25
C LEU A 360 7.12 9.49 12.96
N VAL A 361 8.11 8.62 13.19
CA VAL A 361 9.52 8.87 12.80
C VAL A 361 9.64 9.15 11.30
N CYS A 362 8.94 8.38 10.45
CA CYS A 362 8.92 8.64 9.01
C CYS A 362 8.32 10.02 8.67
N ALA A 363 7.24 10.41 9.36
CA ALA A 363 6.60 11.70 9.14
C ALA A 363 7.50 12.88 9.54
N VAL A 364 8.16 12.79 10.71
CA VAL A 364 9.14 13.80 11.15
C VAL A 364 10.31 13.89 10.17
N ALA A 365 10.91 12.76 9.81
CA ALA A 365 12.02 12.72 8.86
C ALA A 365 11.65 13.31 7.48
N THR A 366 10.39 13.18 7.07
CA THR A 366 9.89 13.74 5.80
C THR A 366 9.68 15.24 5.88
N SER A 367 9.23 15.77 7.03
CA SER A 367 9.06 17.21 7.23
C SER A 367 10.36 18.00 7.18
N LEU A 368 11.51 17.31 7.30
CA LEU A 368 12.84 17.89 7.31
C LEU A 368 13.48 17.76 5.92
N ARG A 369 13.23 18.77 5.07
CA ARG A 369 13.78 18.85 3.71
C ARG A 369 15.29 18.63 3.68
N ASP A 370 16.05 19.41 4.46
CA ASP A 370 17.52 19.33 4.51
C ASP A 370 18.01 18.18 5.41
N GLY A 371 17.09 17.43 6.01
CA GLY A 371 17.39 16.36 6.94
C GLY A 371 17.78 16.85 8.34
N ALA A 372 17.96 15.91 9.25
CA ALA A 372 18.52 16.12 10.57
C ALA A 372 19.25 14.86 11.03
N ALA A 373 20.05 15.01 12.09
CA ALA A 373 20.67 13.86 12.76
C ALA A 373 19.59 12.85 13.23
N VAL A 374 19.90 11.55 13.19
CA VAL A 374 18.98 10.47 13.58
C VAL A 374 18.44 10.68 14.99
N GLU A 375 19.30 11.00 15.94
CA GLU A 375 18.95 11.23 17.34
C GLU A 375 17.93 12.37 17.46
N ARG A 376 18.14 13.46 16.72
CA ARG A 376 17.21 14.58 16.69
C ARG A 376 15.86 14.18 16.12
N VAL A 377 15.81 13.43 15.01
CA VAL A 377 14.53 12.97 14.45
C VAL A 377 13.77 12.10 15.45
N LEU A 378 14.49 11.24 16.17
CA LEU A 378 13.91 10.37 17.19
C LEU A 378 13.39 11.15 18.40
N ASP A 379 14.18 12.10 18.91
CA ASP A 379 13.79 12.96 20.03
C ASP A 379 12.55 13.78 19.70
N GLU A 380 12.45 14.27 18.47
CA GLU A 380 11.31 15.03 17.98
C GLU A 380 10.07 14.14 17.80
N ALA A 381 10.22 12.94 17.26
CA ALA A 381 9.12 11.98 17.19
C ALA A 381 8.61 11.57 18.58
N GLU A 382 9.52 11.35 19.54
CA GLU A 382 9.15 11.03 20.93
C GLU A 382 8.45 12.22 21.60
N ALA A 383 8.96 13.45 21.41
CA ALA A 383 8.32 14.66 21.94
C ALA A 383 6.91 14.84 21.36
N LEU A 384 6.73 14.71 20.04
CA LEU A 384 5.43 14.79 19.38
C LEU A 384 4.47 13.71 19.86
N SER A 385 4.94 12.49 20.13
CA SER A 385 4.10 11.38 20.61
C SER A 385 3.45 11.65 21.98
N ARG A 386 3.95 12.65 22.71
CA ARG A 386 3.46 13.10 24.02
C ARG A 386 2.62 14.37 23.93
N LEU A 387 2.53 15.01 22.76
CA LEU A 387 1.74 16.22 22.59
C LEU A 387 0.24 15.90 22.57
N PRO A 388 -0.60 16.83 23.06
CA PRO A 388 -2.05 16.74 22.90
C PRO A 388 -2.42 16.56 21.42
N GLY A 389 -3.36 15.66 21.14
CA GLY A 389 -3.82 15.38 19.78
C GLY A 389 -3.36 14.03 19.24
N LEU A 390 -2.27 13.47 19.74
CA LEU A 390 -1.85 12.09 19.46
C LEU A 390 -2.09 11.22 20.71
N GLU A 391 -2.95 10.22 20.58
CA GLU A 391 -3.42 9.40 21.69
C GLU A 391 -2.85 7.99 21.60
N ARG A 392 -2.21 7.52 22.67
CA ARG A 392 -1.61 6.19 22.72
C ARG A 392 -2.66 5.12 23.03
N LEU A 393 -2.64 4.02 22.27
CA LEU A 393 -3.50 2.85 22.47
C LEU A 393 -2.75 1.75 23.23
N GLU A 394 -3.44 1.03 24.12
CA GLU A 394 -2.89 -0.11 24.86
C GLU A 394 -2.95 -1.43 24.06
N PRO A 395 -2.03 -2.41 24.31
CA PRO A 395 -0.98 -2.41 25.34
C PRO A 395 0.30 -1.72 24.86
N GLY A 396 1.16 -1.29 25.80
CA GLY A 396 2.40 -0.58 25.49
C GLY A 396 3.38 -1.32 24.56
N ALA A 397 4.48 -0.64 24.20
CA ALA A 397 5.53 -1.23 23.37
C ALA A 397 6.09 -2.51 24.03
N THR A 398 6.29 -3.55 23.22
CA THR A 398 6.95 -4.80 23.62
C THR A 398 8.11 -5.07 22.66
N PRO A 399 9.09 -5.91 23.02
CA PRO A 399 10.23 -6.18 22.15
C PRO A 399 9.81 -6.56 20.71
N GLY A 400 10.20 -5.74 19.74
CA GLY A 400 9.87 -5.91 18.32
C GLY A 400 8.46 -5.47 17.90
N ARG A 401 7.69 -4.84 18.78
CA ARG A 401 6.33 -4.33 18.52
C ARG A 401 6.19 -2.92 19.12
N PRO A 402 6.18 -1.87 18.27
CA PRO A 402 6.06 -0.50 18.73
C PRO A 402 4.68 -0.24 19.34
N ALA A 403 4.59 0.81 20.16
CA ALA A 403 3.31 1.33 20.61
C ALA A 403 2.47 1.79 19.42
N ARG A 404 1.14 1.65 19.59
CA ARG A 404 0.15 2.14 18.64
C ARG A 404 -0.45 3.45 19.14
N PHE A 405 -0.78 4.31 18.21
CA PHE A 405 -1.34 5.62 18.44
C PHE A 405 -2.51 5.84 17.48
N THR A 406 -3.36 6.78 17.84
CA THR A 406 -4.38 7.37 16.97
C THR A 406 -4.45 8.87 17.24
N THR A 407 -5.35 9.58 16.58
CA THR A 407 -5.54 11.02 16.74
C THR A 407 -6.73 11.28 17.64
N ARG A 408 -6.63 12.28 18.54
CA ARG A 408 -7.73 12.71 19.41
C ARG A 408 -8.97 13.07 18.59
N GLU A 409 -8.79 13.80 17.50
CA GLU A 409 -9.87 14.15 16.56
C GLU A 409 -10.64 12.89 16.12
N LEU A 410 -9.95 11.84 15.68
CA LEU A 410 -10.62 10.60 15.24
C LEU A 410 -11.34 9.90 16.39
N ILE A 411 -10.73 9.83 17.59
CA ILE A 411 -11.40 9.27 18.78
C ILE A 411 -12.68 10.05 19.09
N GLU A 412 -12.63 11.38 19.07
CA GLU A 412 -13.78 12.25 19.36
C GLU A 412 -14.88 12.03 18.32
N VAL A 413 -14.55 12.02 17.03
CA VAL A 413 -15.51 11.72 15.95
C VAL A 413 -16.15 10.34 16.11
N GLU A 414 -15.36 9.30 16.44
CA GLU A 414 -15.89 7.96 16.67
C GLU A 414 -16.77 7.89 17.92
N ARG A 415 -16.30 8.44 19.04
CA ARG A 415 -17.01 8.43 20.31
C ARG A 415 -18.33 9.17 20.19
N ASP A 416 -18.33 10.38 19.66
CA ASP A 416 -19.52 11.23 19.56
C ASP A 416 -20.59 10.56 18.69
N ALA A 417 -20.19 9.94 17.57
CA ALA A 417 -21.10 9.20 16.71
C ALA A 417 -21.69 7.95 17.40
N LEU A 418 -20.87 7.20 18.16
CA LEU A 418 -21.32 6.03 18.91
C LEU A 418 -22.25 6.42 20.07
N GLU A 419 -21.89 7.45 20.83
CA GLU A 419 -22.71 7.98 21.93
C GLU A 419 -24.05 8.50 21.42
N LEU A 420 -24.06 9.26 20.31
CA LEU A 420 -25.29 9.71 19.65
C LEU A 420 -26.18 8.51 19.28
N ALA A 421 -25.61 7.50 18.64
CA ALA A 421 -26.39 6.34 18.19
C ALA A 421 -26.95 5.53 19.37
N LEU A 422 -26.16 5.34 20.43
CA LEU A 422 -26.57 4.64 21.65
C LEU A 422 -27.64 5.42 22.43
N ALA A 423 -27.46 6.73 22.61
CA ALA A 423 -28.43 7.59 23.29
C ALA A 423 -29.78 7.67 22.56
N ARG A 424 -29.79 7.38 21.25
CA ARG A 424 -30.98 7.37 20.41
C ARG A 424 -31.48 5.97 20.09
N ARG A 425 -31.00 4.92 20.76
CA ARG A 425 -31.40 3.52 20.48
C ARG A 425 -32.89 3.26 20.73
N ASP A 426 -33.46 3.90 21.75
CA ASP A 426 -34.86 3.70 22.16
C ASP A 426 -35.77 4.90 21.81
N ALA A 427 -35.20 5.90 21.13
CA ALA A 427 -35.91 7.11 20.72
C ALA A 427 -36.96 6.79 19.64
N ASP A 428 -38.04 7.57 19.64
CA ASP A 428 -39.01 7.54 18.55
C ASP A 428 -38.33 8.02 17.25
N ALA A 429 -38.65 7.32 16.17
CA ALA A 429 -38.05 7.52 14.87
C ALA A 429 -39.12 7.50 13.78
N PRO A 430 -38.96 8.30 12.71
CA PRO A 430 -39.84 8.25 11.55
C PRO A 430 -40.02 6.83 11.01
N SER A 431 -41.26 6.47 10.74
CA SER A 431 -41.65 5.18 10.18
C SER A 431 -42.86 5.35 9.27
N PRO A 432 -43.02 4.50 8.24
CA PRO A 432 -44.23 4.50 7.43
C PRO A 432 -45.46 4.09 8.27
N ASP A 433 -46.65 4.42 7.79
CA ASP A 433 -47.90 3.99 8.43
C ASP A 433 -47.96 2.46 8.54
N LYS A 434 -48.22 1.96 9.75
CA LYS A 434 -48.15 0.53 10.06
C LYS A 434 -49.19 -0.29 9.28
N LYS A 435 -50.38 0.26 9.05
CA LYS A 435 -51.46 -0.44 8.34
C LYS A 435 -51.14 -0.50 6.85
N LEU A 436 -50.65 0.60 6.30
CA LEU A 436 -50.18 0.66 4.92
C LEU A 436 -49.03 -0.33 4.69
N LEU A 437 -48.02 -0.32 5.56
CA LEU A 437 -46.89 -1.23 5.45
C LEU A 437 -47.34 -2.70 5.49
N ALA A 438 -48.22 -3.07 6.42
CA ALA A 438 -48.76 -4.42 6.51
C ALA A 438 -49.51 -4.81 5.23
N ARG A 439 -50.28 -3.88 4.64
CA ARG A 439 -50.96 -4.10 3.35
C ARG A 439 -49.96 -4.34 2.22
N MET A 440 -48.96 -3.48 2.06
CA MET A 440 -47.94 -3.61 1.01
C MET A 440 -47.12 -4.90 1.15
N LEU A 441 -46.82 -5.33 2.38
CA LEU A 441 -46.16 -6.61 2.66
C LEU A 441 -47.02 -7.83 2.31
N MET A 442 -48.35 -7.73 2.43
CA MET A 442 -49.28 -8.77 1.99
C MET A 442 -49.43 -8.78 0.46
N GLU A 443 -49.57 -7.60 -0.15
CA GLU A 443 -49.74 -7.43 -1.61
C GLU A 443 -48.49 -7.79 -2.41
N SER A 444 -47.30 -7.61 -1.83
CA SER A 444 -46.04 -8.02 -2.45
C SER A 444 -45.92 -9.54 -2.62
N GLY A 445 -46.80 -10.35 -2.02
CA GLY A 445 -46.96 -11.77 -2.35
C GLY A 445 -45.65 -12.56 -2.32
N ALA A 446 -45.36 -13.35 -3.37
CA ALA A 446 -44.14 -14.14 -3.50
C ALA A 446 -42.89 -13.34 -3.97
N SER A 447 -43.01 -12.03 -4.22
CA SER A 447 -41.90 -11.23 -4.74
C SER A 447 -40.81 -10.93 -3.70
N LEU A 448 -41.14 -10.95 -2.41
CA LEU A 448 -40.20 -10.82 -1.29
C LEU A 448 -40.00 -12.17 -0.58
N THR A 449 -38.79 -12.45 -0.14
CA THR A 449 -38.51 -13.62 0.73
C THR A 449 -39.00 -13.39 2.16
N GLY A 450 -39.06 -14.46 2.96
CA GLY A 450 -39.33 -14.35 4.40
C GLY A 450 -38.36 -13.39 5.09
N GLU A 451 -37.05 -13.54 4.84
CA GLU A 451 -36.03 -12.67 5.44
C GLU A 451 -36.16 -11.21 4.97
N GLN A 452 -36.48 -10.97 3.68
CA GLN A 452 -36.69 -9.60 3.16
C GLN A 452 -37.94 -8.94 3.75
N ARG A 453 -39.04 -9.68 3.91
CA ARG A 453 -40.24 -9.17 4.60
C ARG A 453 -39.94 -8.85 6.07
N MET A 454 -39.20 -9.73 6.75
CA MET A 454 -38.73 -9.49 8.11
C MET A 454 -37.85 -8.24 8.19
N LEU A 455 -36.93 -8.04 7.24
CA LEU A 455 -36.10 -6.85 7.19
C LEU A 455 -36.96 -5.58 7.09
N VAL A 456 -37.88 -5.51 6.13
CA VAL A 456 -38.73 -4.32 5.94
C VAL A 456 -39.58 -4.06 7.19
N HIS A 457 -40.13 -5.11 7.78
CA HIS A 457 -40.91 -5.03 9.01
C HIS A 457 -40.08 -4.53 10.20
N GLU A 458 -38.94 -5.16 10.48
CA GLU A 458 -38.02 -4.79 11.56
C GLU A 458 -37.50 -3.36 11.39
N VAL A 459 -37.00 -3.00 10.20
CA VAL A 459 -36.48 -1.66 9.92
C VAL A 459 -37.56 -0.59 10.11
N SER A 460 -38.82 -0.89 9.77
CA SER A 460 -39.92 0.06 9.91
C SER A 460 -40.39 0.21 11.36
N LEU A 461 -40.46 -0.89 12.13
CA LEU A 461 -41.05 -0.89 13.48
C LEU A 461 -40.04 -0.72 14.61
N ARG A 462 -38.77 -1.10 14.39
CA ARG A 462 -37.74 -1.01 15.41
C ARG A 462 -37.51 0.45 15.76
N ARG A 463 -37.58 0.73 17.07
CA ARG A 463 -37.26 2.04 17.65
C ARG A 463 -35.78 2.36 17.42
N GLY A 464 -35.48 3.63 17.53
CA GLY A 464 -34.14 4.16 17.43
C GLY A 464 -33.82 4.83 16.12
N ARG A 465 -32.96 5.85 16.21
CA ARG A 465 -32.63 6.72 15.08
C ARG A 465 -31.51 6.17 14.21
N VAL A 466 -30.75 5.18 14.66
CA VAL A 466 -29.70 4.52 13.87
C VAL A 466 -29.96 3.02 13.89
N LEU A 467 -30.18 2.44 12.72
CA LEU A 467 -30.34 1.00 12.55
C LEU A 467 -29.26 0.46 11.61
N CYS A 468 -28.70 -0.70 11.97
CA CYS A 468 -27.72 -1.41 11.15
C CYS A 468 -28.35 -2.63 10.49
N VAL A 469 -28.12 -2.78 9.19
CA VAL A 469 -28.58 -3.90 8.38
C VAL A 469 -27.37 -4.54 7.71
N VAL A 470 -27.07 -5.77 8.14
CA VAL A 470 -25.99 -6.57 7.56
C VAL A 470 -26.59 -7.53 6.55
N GLY A 471 -26.17 -7.45 5.29
CA GLY A 471 -26.62 -8.43 4.30
C GLY A 471 -25.51 -8.83 3.35
N ALA A 472 -25.38 -10.14 3.17
CA ALA A 472 -24.43 -10.73 2.24
C ALA A 472 -24.62 -10.17 0.82
N ALA A 473 -23.54 -10.15 0.04
CA ALA A 473 -23.61 -9.81 -1.38
C ALA A 473 -24.66 -10.71 -2.07
N GLY A 474 -25.57 -10.11 -2.86
CA GLY A 474 -26.62 -10.87 -3.53
C GLY A 474 -27.83 -11.29 -2.68
N ALA A 475 -27.98 -10.80 -1.44
CA ALA A 475 -29.14 -11.09 -0.58
C ALA A 475 -30.45 -10.35 -0.98
N GLY A 476 -30.42 -9.53 -2.04
CA GLY A 476 -31.60 -8.79 -2.52
C GLY A 476 -32.02 -7.61 -1.61
N LYS A 477 -31.05 -7.00 -0.92
CA LYS A 477 -31.24 -5.82 -0.03
C LYS A 477 -32.05 -4.71 -0.73
N THR A 478 -31.73 -4.42 -1.98
CA THR A 478 -32.33 -3.31 -2.74
C THR A 478 -33.80 -3.53 -3.06
N THR A 479 -34.26 -4.77 -3.21
CA THR A 479 -35.69 -5.10 -3.36
C THR A 479 -36.46 -4.80 -2.10
N ALA A 480 -35.91 -5.13 -0.92
CA ALA A 480 -36.51 -4.79 0.37
C ALA A 480 -36.54 -3.27 0.59
N LEU A 481 -35.46 -2.57 0.25
CA LEU A 481 -35.38 -1.11 0.35
C LEU A 481 -36.37 -0.38 -0.56
N ARG A 482 -36.70 -0.93 -1.73
CA ARG A 482 -37.74 -0.39 -2.62
C ARG A 482 -39.10 -0.34 -1.94
N VAL A 483 -39.51 -1.46 -1.34
CA VAL A 483 -40.80 -1.56 -0.64
C VAL A 483 -40.87 -0.62 0.56
N LEU A 484 -39.76 -0.48 1.30
CA LEU A 484 -39.65 0.51 2.36
C LEU A 484 -39.81 1.94 1.81
N ALA A 485 -39.14 2.26 0.69
CA ALA A 485 -39.21 3.58 0.08
C ALA A 485 -40.61 3.93 -0.42
N ASP A 486 -41.30 2.98 -1.06
CA ASP A 486 -42.68 3.14 -1.51
C ASP A 486 -43.60 3.39 -0.30
N ALA A 487 -43.47 2.61 0.77
CA ALA A 487 -44.25 2.79 2.00
C ALA A 487 -44.01 4.15 2.66
N CYS A 488 -42.77 4.63 2.71
CA CYS A 488 -42.43 5.96 3.23
C CYS A 488 -43.04 7.07 2.36
N ARG A 489 -42.93 6.96 1.02
CA ARG A 489 -43.50 7.95 0.08
C ARG A 489 -45.01 8.06 0.22
N GLU A 490 -45.72 6.94 0.28
CA GLU A 490 -47.18 6.92 0.47
C GLU A 490 -47.60 7.39 1.87
N SER A 491 -46.73 7.25 2.87
CA SER A 491 -46.95 7.79 4.22
C SER A 491 -46.52 9.26 4.38
N ALA A 492 -46.13 9.93 3.30
CA ALA A 492 -45.57 11.29 3.30
C ALA A 492 -44.33 11.48 4.22
N VAL A 493 -43.55 10.41 4.41
CA VAL A 493 -42.28 10.43 5.13
C VAL A 493 -41.15 10.67 4.11
N PRO A 494 -40.38 11.77 4.21
CA PRO A 494 -39.29 12.03 3.27
C PRO A 494 -38.24 10.92 3.32
N VAL A 495 -37.91 10.32 2.17
CA VAL A 495 -36.90 9.26 2.07
C VAL A 495 -35.75 9.70 1.16
N LEU A 496 -34.53 9.56 1.66
CA LEU A 496 -33.29 9.94 0.98
C LEU A 496 -32.31 8.77 0.98
N GLY A 497 -31.47 8.71 -0.04
CA GLY A 497 -30.44 7.69 -0.19
C GLY A 497 -29.04 8.29 -0.19
N ALA A 498 -28.09 7.57 0.39
CA ALA A 498 -26.68 7.90 0.28
C ALA A 498 -25.80 6.66 0.14
N ALA A 499 -24.62 6.83 -0.45
CA ALA A 499 -23.60 5.79 -0.50
C ALA A 499 -22.18 6.38 -0.56
N PRO A 500 -21.13 5.62 -0.21
CA PRO A 500 -19.75 6.11 -0.28
C PRO A 500 -19.28 6.46 -1.69
N SER A 501 -19.73 5.72 -2.71
CA SER A 501 -19.34 5.91 -4.11
C SER A 501 -20.51 6.39 -4.99
N GLY A 502 -20.19 7.10 -6.07
CA GLY A 502 -21.20 7.57 -7.04
C GLY A 502 -21.95 6.40 -7.67
N ARG A 503 -21.22 5.33 -8.01
CA ARG A 503 -21.79 4.08 -8.53
C ARG A 503 -22.80 3.46 -7.57
N ALA A 504 -22.45 3.29 -6.30
CA ALA A 504 -23.36 2.70 -5.31
C ALA A 504 -24.60 3.58 -5.10
N ALA A 505 -24.47 4.91 -5.16
CA ALA A 505 -25.60 5.81 -5.10
C ALA A 505 -26.51 5.68 -6.33
N ASP A 506 -25.94 5.58 -7.53
CA ASP A 506 -26.70 5.39 -8.77
C ASP A 506 -27.43 4.03 -8.78
N GLU A 507 -26.77 2.96 -8.34
CA GLU A 507 -27.36 1.62 -8.19
C GLU A 507 -28.50 1.62 -7.17
N LEU A 508 -28.29 2.25 -5.99
CA LEU A 508 -29.34 2.42 -4.99
C LEU A 508 -30.54 3.17 -5.59
N ALA A 509 -30.31 4.28 -6.30
CA ALA A 509 -31.38 5.05 -6.92
C ALA A 509 -32.17 4.24 -7.95
N GLN A 510 -31.49 3.56 -8.86
CA GLN A 510 -32.14 2.77 -9.91
C GLN A 510 -32.90 1.57 -9.36
N ALA A 511 -32.34 0.87 -8.38
CA ALA A 511 -32.93 -0.36 -7.88
C ALA A 511 -33.96 -0.13 -6.76
N SER A 512 -33.90 0.96 -6.00
CA SER A 512 -34.88 1.24 -4.91
C SER A 512 -35.87 2.37 -5.23
N GLY A 513 -35.59 3.20 -6.24
CA GLY A 513 -36.36 4.42 -6.52
C GLY A 513 -36.15 5.54 -5.49
N ILE A 514 -35.17 5.41 -4.60
CA ILE A 514 -34.81 6.44 -3.62
C ILE A 514 -33.89 7.47 -4.28
N ALA A 515 -34.19 8.76 -4.17
CA ALA A 515 -33.29 9.82 -4.60
C ALA A 515 -31.97 9.73 -3.83
N SER A 516 -30.89 9.33 -4.50
CA SER A 516 -29.62 8.96 -3.88
C SER A 516 -28.46 9.80 -4.37
N ARG A 517 -27.50 10.10 -3.49
CA ARG A 517 -26.26 10.84 -3.78
C ARG A 517 -25.09 10.27 -3.00
N THR A 518 -23.86 10.70 -3.27
CA THR A 518 -22.73 10.27 -2.43
C THR A 518 -22.82 10.89 -1.04
N LEU A 519 -22.26 10.23 -0.01
CA LEU A 519 -22.22 10.77 1.35
C LEU A 519 -21.55 12.16 1.40
N HIS A 520 -20.39 12.31 0.74
CA HIS A 520 -19.70 13.59 0.60
C HIS A 520 -20.61 14.67 0.01
N ARG A 521 -21.41 14.32 -0.99
CA ARG A 521 -22.31 15.27 -1.63
C ARG A 521 -23.52 15.58 -0.78
N LEU A 522 -24.08 14.59 -0.09
CA LEU A 522 -25.15 14.79 0.88
C LEU A 522 -24.74 15.84 1.89
N LEU A 523 -23.52 15.74 2.44
CA LEU A 523 -22.99 16.74 3.38
C LEU A 523 -22.98 18.14 2.75
N VAL A 524 -22.39 18.30 1.56
CA VAL A 524 -22.32 19.60 0.87
C VAL A 524 -23.70 20.20 0.62
N ASP A 525 -24.64 19.40 0.09
CA ASP A 525 -25.99 19.87 -0.22
C ASP A 525 -26.75 20.25 1.06
N VAL A 526 -26.68 19.42 2.10
CA VAL A 526 -27.37 19.67 3.38
C VAL A 526 -26.86 20.93 4.06
N TYR A 527 -25.55 21.21 4.00
CA TYR A 527 -25.00 22.47 4.52
C TYR A 527 -25.50 23.69 3.72
N ALA A 528 -25.66 23.58 2.41
CA ALA A 528 -26.19 24.65 1.57
C ALA A 528 -27.70 24.86 1.75
N GLU A 529 -28.46 23.77 1.94
CA GLU A 529 -29.92 23.75 2.08
C GLU A 529 -30.38 24.04 3.53
N GLY A 530 -29.46 24.09 4.49
CA GLY A 530 -29.74 24.43 5.90
C GLY A 530 -30.22 23.25 6.76
N GLY A 531 -30.05 22.01 6.31
CA GLY A 531 -30.40 20.80 7.07
C GLY A 531 -31.09 19.72 6.23
N LEU A 532 -31.22 18.52 6.81
CA LEU A 532 -32.05 17.47 6.24
C LEU A 532 -33.55 17.77 6.46
N PRO A 533 -34.46 17.28 5.59
CA PRO A 533 -35.90 17.38 5.82
C PRO A 533 -36.28 16.80 7.18
N ARG A 534 -37.14 17.51 7.92
CA ARG A 534 -37.58 17.03 9.24
C ARG A 534 -38.30 15.68 9.14
N GLY A 535 -37.98 14.78 10.05
CA GLY A 535 -38.59 13.45 10.11
C GLY A 535 -38.23 12.55 8.91
N CYS A 536 -37.09 12.78 8.25
CA CYS A 536 -36.70 11.97 7.11
C CYS A 536 -36.18 10.58 7.50
N VAL A 537 -36.27 9.65 6.56
CA VAL A 537 -35.56 8.36 6.58
C VAL A 537 -34.39 8.46 5.60
N LEU A 538 -33.17 8.32 6.10
CA LEU A 538 -31.95 8.26 5.30
C LEU A 538 -31.46 6.81 5.22
N VAL A 539 -31.42 6.26 4.02
CA VAL A 539 -30.84 4.94 3.73
C VAL A 539 -29.40 5.14 3.25
N VAL A 540 -28.43 4.57 3.97
CA VAL A 540 -27.02 4.56 3.56
C VAL A 540 -26.66 3.16 3.08
N ASP A 541 -26.45 2.97 1.78
CA ASP A 541 -26.01 1.68 1.22
C ASP A 541 -24.48 1.60 1.15
N GLU A 542 -23.95 0.38 1.17
CA GLU A 542 -22.52 0.09 1.30
C GLU A 542 -21.82 0.82 2.47
N ALA A 543 -22.52 0.91 3.62
CA ALA A 543 -22.03 1.59 4.83
C ALA A 543 -20.72 1.00 5.39
N GLY A 544 -20.40 -0.26 5.06
CA GLY A 544 -19.12 -0.87 5.39
C GLY A 544 -17.90 -0.23 4.72
N MET A 545 -18.11 0.46 3.61
CA MET A 545 -17.09 1.24 2.89
C MET A 545 -17.11 2.73 3.25
N ALA A 546 -17.94 3.16 4.20
CA ALA A 546 -18.02 4.56 4.60
C ALA A 546 -16.87 4.90 5.56
N GLU A 547 -16.14 5.97 5.25
CA GLU A 547 -15.12 6.52 6.14
C GLU A 547 -15.79 7.09 7.40
N THR A 548 -15.15 6.89 8.55
CA THR A 548 -15.65 7.35 9.86
C THR A 548 -15.93 8.86 9.84
N ARG A 549 -15.00 9.67 9.31
CA ARG A 549 -15.12 11.14 9.23
C ARG A 549 -16.23 11.63 8.30
N VAL A 550 -16.74 10.76 7.44
CA VAL A 550 -17.83 11.08 6.53
C VAL A 550 -19.16 10.60 7.10
N LEU A 551 -19.20 9.40 7.68
CA LEU A 551 -20.42 8.82 8.22
C LEU A 551 -20.87 9.52 9.52
N ALA A 552 -19.94 9.89 10.42
CA ALA A 552 -20.28 10.51 11.70
C ALA A 552 -21.06 11.83 11.53
N PRO A 553 -20.62 12.81 10.72
CA PRO A 553 -21.41 14.04 10.48
C PRO A 553 -22.79 13.77 9.85
N VAL A 554 -22.92 12.74 9.02
CA VAL A 554 -24.21 12.35 8.45
C VAL A 554 -25.18 11.89 9.54
N LEU A 555 -24.71 11.13 10.54
CA LEU A 555 -25.54 10.68 11.65
C LEU A 555 -26.00 11.84 12.53
N ASP A 556 -25.14 12.84 12.79
CA ASP A 556 -25.51 14.06 13.51
C ASP A 556 -26.61 14.84 12.77
N LEU A 557 -26.46 15.02 11.46
CA LEU A 557 -27.48 15.69 10.64
C LEU A 557 -28.84 14.98 10.68
N VAL A 558 -28.83 13.64 10.68
CA VAL A 558 -30.07 12.86 10.81
C VAL A 558 -30.70 13.07 12.19
N ASP A 559 -29.92 13.09 13.28
CA ASP A 559 -30.46 13.35 14.62
C ASP A 559 -31.09 14.75 14.73
N ARG A 560 -30.41 15.78 14.21
CA ARG A 560 -30.90 17.17 14.20
C ARG A 560 -32.21 17.33 13.43
N ALA A 561 -32.40 16.56 12.36
CA ALA A 561 -33.64 16.53 11.60
C ALA A 561 -34.74 15.69 12.25
N ALA A 562 -34.50 15.10 13.43
CA ALA A 562 -35.36 14.09 14.05
C ALA A 562 -35.66 12.92 13.10
N GLY A 563 -34.66 12.55 12.28
CA GLY A 563 -34.74 11.53 11.26
C GLY A 563 -34.37 10.12 11.76
N LYS A 564 -34.37 9.18 10.83
CA LYS A 564 -33.93 7.79 11.01
C LYS A 564 -32.87 7.42 9.96
N ALA A 565 -31.70 6.96 10.39
CA ALA A 565 -30.64 6.43 9.55
C ALA A 565 -30.72 4.90 9.50
N ILE A 566 -30.72 4.34 8.31
CA ILE A 566 -30.66 2.90 8.06
C ILE A 566 -29.35 2.62 7.33
N LEU A 567 -28.38 2.09 8.05
CA LEU A 567 -27.05 1.78 7.55
C LEU A 567 -27.04 0.35 7.02
N VAL A 568 -26.90 0.20 5.72
CA VAL A 568 -26.93 -1.08 5.01
C VAL A 568 -25.54 -1.39 4.49
N GLY A 569 -25.00 -2.56 4.80
CA GLY A 569 -23.66 -2.92 4.34
C GLY A 569 -23.24 -4.32 4.79
N ASP A 570 -21.98 -4.66 4.58
CA ASP A 570 -21.39 -5.88 5.09
C ASP A 570 -20.02 -5.56 5.73
N PRO A 571 -19.87 -5.73 7.07
CA PRO A 571 -18.61 -5.42 7.74
C PRO A 571 -17.46 -6.37 7.36
N GLN A 572 -17.76 -7.45 6.63
CA GLN A 572 -16.78 -8.42 6.15
C GLN A 572 -16.34 -8.15 4.70
N GLN A 573 -16.85 -7.09 4.06
CA GLN A 573 -16.32 -6.60 2.78
C GLN A 573 -15.06 -5.75 2.98
N LEU A 574 -14.45 -5.31 1.87
CA LEU A 574 -13.27 -4.45 1.90
C LEU A 574 -13.54 -3.17 2.72
N PRO A 575 -12.60 -2.78 3.60
CA PRO A 575 -12.73 -1.56 4.39
C PRO A 575 -12.68 -0.30 3.49
N PRO A 576 -13.09 0.87 4.01
CA PRO A 576 -12.89 2.15 3.31
C PRO A 576 -11.41 2.39 2.97
N VAL A 577 -11.20 3.31 2.02
CA VAL A 577 -9.85 3.78 1.65
C VAL A 577 -9.28 4.70 2.75
N GLY A 578 -10.12 5.57 3.32
CA GLY A 578 -9.81 6.37 4.50
C GLY A 578 -9.96 5.60 5.82
N ALA A 579 -9.77 6.30 6.95
CA ALA A 579 -10.02 5.73 8.27
C ALA A 579 -11.47 5.22 8.41
N GLY A 580 -11.61 3.95 8.79
CA GLY A 580 -12.89 3.27 8.96
C GLY A 580 -13.02 2.57 10.31
N GLY A 581 -14.16 1.92 10.51
CA GLY A 581 -14.46 1.16 11.72
C GLY A 581 -15.79 1.53 12.38
N LEU A 582 -16.34 2.70 12.07
CA LEU A 582 -17.58 3.18 12.69
C LEU A 582 -18.79 2.28 12.39
N TYR A 583 -19.01 1.85 11.14
CA TYR A 583 -20.12 0.95 10.82
C TYR A 583 -20.03 -0.42 11.53
N PRO A 584 -18.90 -1.16 11.47
CA PRO A 584 -18.72 -2.37 12.28
C PRO A 584 -18.96 -2.13 13.78
N ALA A 585 -18.46 -1.02 14.34
CA ALA A 585 -18.63 -0.66 15.74
C ALA A 585 -20.09 -0.40 16.12
N LEU A 586 -20.88 0.21 15.22
CA LEU A 586 -22.32 0.41 15.36
C LEU A 586 -23.09 -0.92 15.26
N CYS A 587 -22.73 -1.79 14.32
CA CYS A 587 -23.32 -3.12 14.20
C CYS A 587 -23.16 -3.94 15.49
N GLU A 588 -21.96 -3.92 16.07
CA GLU A 588 -21.64 -4.63 17.31
C GLU A 588 -22.43 -4.09 18.50
N ARG A 589 -22.50 -2.76 18.68
CA ARG A 589 -23.10 -2.11 19.85
C ARG A 589 -24.62 -1.98 19.81
N LEU A 590 -25.21 -1.75 18.63
CA LEU A 590 -26.67 -1.59 18.46
C LEU A 590 -27.37 -2.92 18.12
N GLY A 591 -26.61 -3.91 17.64
CA GLY A 591 -27.13 -5.14 17.06
C GLY A 591 -27.68 -4.92 15.65
N ALA A 592 -27.21 -5.71 14.69
CA ALA A 592 -27.62 -5.60 13.29
C ALA A 592 -28.76 -6.56 12.92
N ILE A 593 -29.65 -6.10 12.05
CA ILE A 593 -30.63 -6.95 11.37
C ILE A 593 -29.90 -7.67 10.24
N SER A 594 -29.91 -9.00 10.25
CA SER A 594 -29.09 -9.80 9.34
C SER A 594 -29.91 -10.45 8.22
N LEU A 595 -29.42 -10.33 6.97
CA LEU A 595 -29.87 -11.08 5.79
C LEU A 595 -28.77 -12.09 5.43
N ALA A 596 -29.02 -13.37 5.72
CA ALA A 596 -28.03 -14.44 5.55
C ALA A 596 -28.15 -15.13 4.18
N GLU A 597 -29.32 -15.10 3.56
CA GLU A 597 -29.59 -15.87 2.34
C GLU A 597 -28.97 -15.20 1.08
N ASN A 598 -27.79 -15.67 0.64
CA ASN A 598 -27.28 -15.32 -0.68
C ASN A 598 -28.08 -16.06 -1.77
N ARG A 599 -28.71 -15.31 -2.67
CA ARG A 599 -29.53 -15.84 -3.77
C ARG A 599 -28.97 -15.56 -5.17
N ARG A 600 -27.83 -14.88 -5.26
CA ARG A 600 -27.15 -14.65 -6.54
C ARG A 600 -26.57 -15.95 -7.08
N GLN A 601 -26.01 -16.78 -6.20
CA GLN A 601 -25.48 -18.11 -6.55
C GLN A 601 -26.59 -19.17 -6.51
N ARG A 602 -26.80 -19.83 -7.66
CA ARG A 602 -27.75 -20.95 -7.80
C ARG A 602 -27.15 -22.28 -7.36
N ASP A 603 -25.82 -22.40 -7.38
CA ASP A 603 -25.12 -23.60 -6.93
C ASP A 603 -25.01 -23.62 -5.40
N LEU A 604 -25.58 -24.66 -4.77
CA LEU A 604 -25.64 -24.79 -3.32
C LEU A 604 -24.23 -25.00 -2.69
N PRO A 605 -23.37 -25.89 -3.23
CA PRO A 605 -21.98 -26.02 -2.78
C PRO A 605 -21.17 -24.72 -2.87
N GLU A 606 -21.27 -23.98 -3.99
CA GLU A 606 -20.60 -22.68 -4.13
C GLU A 606 -21.07 -21.69 -3.06
N ARG A 607 -22.38 -21.65 -2.81
CA ARG A 607 -22.99 -20.79 -1.81
C ARG A 607 -22.49 -21.10 -0.40
N GLU A 608 -22.41 -22.37 -0.01
CA GLU A 608 -21.83 -22.78 1.28
C GLU A 608 -20.36 -22.39 1.40
N ALA A 609 -19.59 -22.58 0.32
CA ALA A 609 -18.17 -22.21 0.29
C ALA A 609 -17.96 -20.69 0.42
N LEU A 610 -18.82 -19.88 -0.20
CA LEU A 610 -18.80 -18.42 -0.07
C LEU A 610 -19.14 -17.94 1.35
N ILE A 611 -20.04 -18.62 2.06
CA ILE A 611 -20.34 -18.32 3.47
C ILE A 611 -19.09 -18.53 4.33
N ARG A 612 -18.35 -19.63 4.10
CA ARG A 612 -17.09 -19.90 4.81
C ARG A 612 -16.00 -18.88 4.47
N LEU A 613 -15.87 -18.53 3.20
CA LEU A 613 -14.95 -17.49 2.73
C LEU A 613 -15.22 -16.16 3.45
N ARG A 614 -16.50 -15.79 3.58
CA ARG A 614 -16.96 -14.60 4.29
C ARG A 614 -16.59 -14.62 5.79
N SER A 615 -16.54 -15.79 6.42
CA SER A 615 -16.04 -15.96 7.80
C SER A 615 -14.51 -16.09 7.94
N GLY A 616 -13.77 -16.02 6.84
CA GLY A 616 -12.30 -16.12 6.81
C GLY A 616 -11.75 -17.52 6.54
N ASP A 617 -12.59 -18.54 6.38
CA ASP A 617 -12.19 -19.88 5.94
C ASP A 617 -12.16 -19.93 4.40
N THR A 618 -10.97 -19.72 3.83
CA THR A 618 -10.75 -19.69 2.38
C THR A 618 -10.73 -21.08 1.74
N ASP A 619 -10.49 -22.13 2.51
CA ASP A 619 -10.06 -23.42 1.98
C ASP A 619 -11.17 -24.13 1.21
N ALA A 620 -12.41 -23.99 1.69
CA ALA A 620 -13.59 -24.56 1.06
C ALA A 620 -13.85 -23.94 -0.33
N TYR A 621 -13.72 -22.61 -0.45
CA TYR A 621 -13.95 -21.92 -1.72
C TYR A 621 -12.85 -22.20 -2.74
N LEU A 622 -11.58 -22.19 -2.31
CA LEU A 622 -10.48 -22.54 -3.20
C LEU A 622 -10.59 -23.98 -3.73
N ALA A 623 -10.95 -24.93 -2.86
CA ALA A 623 -11.21 -26.31 -3.27
C ALA A 623 -12.40 -26.42 -4.24
N HIS A 624 -13.50 -25.74 -3.95
CA HIS A 624 -14.66 -25.69 -4.86
C HIS A 624 -14.28 -25.10 -6.23
N ALA A 625 -13.58 -23.97 -6.25
CA ALA A 625 -13.13 -23.30 -7.47
C ALA A 625 -12.19 -24.20 -8.31
N ALA A 626 -11.25 -24.89 -7.66
CA ALA A 626 -10.38 -25.87 -8.31
C ALA A 626 -11.17 -27.02 -8.97
N ARG A 627 -12.10 -27.66 -8.25
CA ARG A 627 -12.92 -28.76 -8.80
C ARG A 627 -13.76 -28.38 -10.00
N HIS A 628 -14.15 -27.10 -10.10
CA HIS A 628 -14.95 -26.58 -11.20
C HIS A 628 -14.11 -25.90 -12.28
N GLY A 629 -12.77 -26.03 -12.25
CA GLY A 629 -11.88 -25.45 -13.24
C GLY A 629 -11.93 -23.92 -13.26
N ARG A 630 -12.21 -23.28 -12.12
CA ARG A 630 -12.26 -21.81 -11.95
C ARG A 630 -11.01 -21.23 -11.27
N LEU A 631 -10.09 -22.09 -10.82
CA LEU A 631 -8.83 -21.70 -10.20
C LEU A 631 -7.69 -22.26 -11.05
N HIS A 632 -6.76 -21.39 -11.44
CA HIS A 632 -5.59 -21.75 -12.23
C HIS A 632 -4.33 -21.21 -11.56
N PHE A 633 -3.26 -21.99 -11.61
CA PHE A 633 -1.95 -21.57 -11.14
C PHE A 633 -0.97 -21.63 -12.31
N ASP A 634 -0.29 -20.52 -12.55
CA ASP A 634 0.81 -20.44 -13.50
C ASP A 634 2.14 -20.23 -12.76
N ARG A 635 3.26 -20.50 -13.45
CA ARG A 635 4.59 -20.55 -12.83
C ARG A 635 5.12 -19.18 -12.47
N ASP A 636 4.80 -18.19 -13.30
CA ASP A 636 5.12 -16.80 -13.08
C ASP A 636 3.94 -15.89 -13.47
N PRO A 637 3.97 -14.63 -13.04
CA PRO A 637 2.82 -13.76 -13.23
C PRO A 637 2.65 -13.25 -14.67
N THR A 638 3.67 -13.32 -15.53
CA THR A 638 3.54 -13.02 -16.96
C THR A 638 2.60 -14.01 -17.59
N ASP A 639 2.85 -15.30 -17.37
CA ASP A 639 2.01 -16.40 -17.85
C ASP A 639 0.57 -16.26 -17.31
N ALA A 640 0.42 -15.93 -16.02
CA ALA A 640 -0.89 -15.72 -15.41
C ALA A 640 -1.67 -14.55 -16.04
N LYS A 641 -1.00 -13.43 -16.32
CA LYS A 641 -1.61 -12.27 -17.00
C LYS A 641 -1.95 -12.58 -18.45
N GLN A 642 -1.10 -13.33 -19.15
CA GLN A 642 -1.37 -13.77 -20.51
C GLN A 642 -2.61 -14.65 -20.57
N ARG A 643 -2.71 -15.68 -19.69
CA ARG A 643 -3.90 -16.52 -19.58
C ARG A 643 -5.14 -15.69 -19.27
N LEU A 644 -5.07 -14.78 -18.30
CA LEU A 644 -6.18 -13.90 -17.94
C LEU A 644 -6.65 -13.05 -19.13
N LEU A 645 -5.71 -12.53 -19.93
CA LEU A 645 -6.01 -11.77 -21.15
C LEU A 645 -6.67 -12.65 -22.22
N GLU A 646 -6.18 -13.87 -22.41
CA GLU A 646 -6.75 -14.84 -23.36
C GLU A 646 -8.18 -15.22 -22.97
N ASP A 647 -8.41 -15.58 -21.71
CA ASP A 647 -9.73 -15.92 -21.16
C ASP A 647 -10.70 -14.74 -21.26
N TRP A 648 -10.23 -13.53 -20.88
CA TRP A 648 -11.00 -12.30 -21.04
C TRP A 648 -11.35 -12.06 -22.51
N TRP A 649 -10.42 -12.26 -23.44
CA TRP A 649 -10.67 -12.02 -24.85
C TRP A 649 -11.73 -12.99 -25.42
N GLN A 650 -11.76 -14.24 -24.96
CA GLN A 650 -12.83 -15.18 -25.35
C GLN A 650 -14.20 -14.67 -24.91
N ALA A 651 -14.32 -14.17 -23.67
CA ALA A 651 -15.58 -13.61 -23.17
C ALA A 651 -15.95 -12.27 -23.84
N ALA A 652 -14.98 -11.37 -23.97
CA ALA A 652 -15.14 -10.01 -24.49
C ALA A 652 -15.50 -9.96 -25.98
N GLN A 653 -15.22 -11.02 -26.74
CA GLN A 653 -15.69 -11.16 -28.12
C GLN A 653 -17.23 -11.13 -28.21
N HIS A 654 -17.90 -11.71 -27.22
CA HIS A 654 -19.35 -11.81 -27.12
C HIS A 654 -19.96 -10.67 -26.29
N ASP A 655 -19.37 -10.36 -25.13
CA ASP A 655 -19.85 -9.29 -24.26
C ASP A 655 -18.69 -8.47 -23.69
N LEU A 656 -18.26 -7.46 -24.46
CA LEU A 656 -17.20 -6.54 -24.04
C LEU A 656 -17.62 -5.68 -22.84
N ALA A 657 -18.91 -5.36 -22.70
CA ALA A 657 -19.40 -4.56 -21.58
C ALA A 657 -19.41 -5.42 -20.30
N GLY A 658 -19.91 -6.65 -20.35
CA GLY A 658 -19.92 -7.58 -19.23
C GLY A 658 -18.62 -8.35 -18.99
N SER A 659 -17.50 -8.01 -19.63
CA SER A 659 -16.21 -8.70 -19.40
C SER A 659 -15.17 -7.75 -18.78
N VAL A 660 -14.65 -8.10 -17.60
CA VAL A 660 -13.62 -7.30 -16.92
C VAL A 660 -12.54 -8.17 -16.32
N MET A 661 -11.28 -7.72 -16.44
CA MET A 661 -10.16 -8.30 -15.71
C MET A 661 -9.99 -7.60 -14.36
N LEU A 662 -9.73 -8.35 -13.30
CA LEU A 662 -9.45 -7.79 -11.98
C LEU A 662 -8.00 -8.11 -11.59
N ALA A 663 -7.27 -7.08 -11.17
CA ALA A 663 -5.91 -7.24 -10.65
C ALA A 663 -5.74 -6.48 -9.33
N TYR A 664 -4.82 -6.94 -8.48
CA TYR A 664 -4.63 -6.33 -7.17
C TYR A 664 -3.92 -4.97 -7.27
N ARG A 665 -2.96 -4.82 -8.18
CA ARG A 665 -2.09 -3.63 -8.26
C ARG A 665 -2.37 -2.78 -9.48
N ARG A 666 -2.11 -1.47 -9.34
CA ARG A 666 -2.28 -0.49 -10.42
C ARG A 666 -1.36 -0.71 -11.63
N PRO A 667 -0.08 -1.10 -11.47
CA PRO A 667 0.77 -1.43 -12.63
C PRO A 667 0.21 -2.61 -13.43
N ASP A 668 -0.17 -3.71 -12.76
CA ASP A 668 -0.78 -4.86 -13.43
C ASP A 668 -2.07 -4.47 -14.19
N VAL A 669 -2.90 -3.61 -13.61
CA VAL A 669 -4.10 -3.06 -14.28
C VAL A 669 -3.73 -2.28 -15.54
N ARG A 670 -2.69 -1.44 -15.50
CA ARG A 670 -2.25 -0.66 -16.67
C ARG A 670 -1.78 -1.58 -17.80
N GLU A 671 -0.91 -2.52 -17.48
CA GLU A 671 -0.39 -3.47 -18.45
C GLU A 671 -1.49 -4.34 -19.09
N LEU A 672 -2.43 -4.85 -18.29
CA LEU A 672 -3.57 -5.62 -18.80
C LEU A 672 -4.47 -4.76 -19.70
N ASN A 673 -4.66 -3.48 -19.37
CA ASN A 673 -5.40 -2.55 -20.22
C ASN A 673 -4.70 -2.31 -21.56
N ASP A 674 -3.39 -2.10 -21.55
CA ASP A 674 -2.59 -1.89 -22.77
C ASP A 674 -2.61 -3.14 -23.65
N ALA A 675 -2.45 -4.32 -23.06
CA ALA A 675 -2.51 -5.60 -23.76
C ALA A 675 -3.92 -5.88 -24.34
N ALA A 676 -4.98 -5.63 -23.58
CA ALA A 676 -6.36 -5.73 -24.06
C ALA A 676 -6.63 -4.82 -25.24
N ARG A 677 -6.19 -3.55 -25.16
CA ARG A 677 -6.32 -2.59 -26.26
C ARG A 677 -5.55 -3.03 -27.50
N ALA A 678 -4.35 -3.59 -27.34
CA ALA A 678 -3.57 -4.14 -28.46
C ALA A 678 -4.30 -5.30 -29.15
N VAL A 679 -4.93 -6.21 -28.38
CA VAL A 679 -5.76 -7.31 -28.92
C VAL A 679 -6.95 -6.76 -29.69
N LEU A 680 -7.70 -5.81 -29.13
CA LEU A 680 -8.84 -5.15 -29.79
C LEU A 680 -8.42 -4.44 -31.09
N SER A 681 -7.26 -3.77 -31.08
CA SER A 681 -6.72 -3.11 -32.27
C SER A 681 -6.39 -4.12 -33.36
N ARG A 682 -5.72 -5.24 -33.02
CA ARG A 682 -5.37 -6.31 -33.98
C ARG A 682 -6.60 -7.01 -34.54
N ALA A 683 -7.64 -7.16 -33.72
CA ALA A 683 -8.93 -7.70 -34.13
C ALA A 683 -9.80 -6.72 -34.94
N GLY A 684 -9.33 -5.49 -35.19
CA GLY A 684 -10.07 -4.47 -35.95
C GLY A 684 -11.33 -3.96 -35.24
N ARG A 685 -11.39 -4.09 -33.91
CA ARG A 685 -12.54 -3.66 -33.08
C ARG A 685 -12.45 -2.19 -32.64
N LEU A 686 -11.32 -1.53 -32.91
CA LEU A 686 -11.10 -0.11 -32.65
C LEU A 686 -11.15 0.70 -33.95
N GLY A 687 -11.67 1.92 -33.86
CA GLY A 687 -11.69 2.89 -34.95
C GLY A 687 -10.28 3.29 -35.41
N ARG A 688 -10.18 3.82 -36.62
CA ARG A 688 -8.90 4.25 -37.22
C ARG A 688 -8.41 5.57 -36.64
N ASP A 689 -9.34 6.45 -36.27
CA ASP A 689 -9.03 7.77 -35.73
C ASP A 689 -8.48 7.66 -34.31
N VAL A 690 -7.35 8.34 -34.07
CA VAL A 690 -6.67 8.36 -32.77
C VAL A 690 -6.70 9.77 -32.22
N LEU A 691 -7.22 9.92 -31.01
CA LEU A 691 -7.15 11.16 -30.27
C LEU A 691 -6.20 10.98 -29.09
N LYS A 692 -5.08 11.70 -29.10
CA LYS A 692 -4.11 11.71 -28.01
C LYS A 692 -4.37 12.91 -27.10
N ILE A 693 -4.68 12.64 -25.84
CA ILE A 693 -4.91 13.67 -24.82
C ILE A 693 -4.11 13.28 -23.57
N GLY A 694 -3.19 14.15 -23.16
CA GLY A 694 -2.24 13.85 -22.09
C GLY A 694 -1.31 12.70 -22.47
N GLU A 695 -1.16 11.72 -21.58
CA GLU A 695 -0.34 10.53 -21.81
C GLU A 695 -1.13 9.37 -22.47
N CYS A 696 -2.44 9.51 -22.64
CA CYS A 696 -3.31 8.43 -23.13
C CYS A 696 -3.76 8.65 -24.59
N GLU A 697 -4.00 7.53 -25.29
CA GLU A 697 -4.52 7.51 -26.65
C GLU A 697 -5.88 6.82 -26.70
N PHE A 698 -6.90 7.52 -27.20
CA PHE A 698 -8.25 7.01 -27.29
C PHE A 698 -8.68 6.79 -28.75
N ARG A 699 -9.41 5.70 -28.98
CA ARG A 699 -10.04 5.31 -30.25
C ARG A 699 -11.52 5.03 -30.03
N ILE A 700 -12.33 5.22 -31.06
CA ILE A 700 -13.73 4.73 -31.04
C ILE A 700 -13.71 3.22 -30.79
N GLY A 701 -14.54 2.74 -29.86
CA GLY A 701 -14.56 1.36 -29.39
C GLY A 701 -13.75 1.11 -28.12
N ASP A 702 -12.93 2.06 -27.66
CA ASP A 702 -12.17 1.88 -26.41
C ASP A 702 -13.10 1.76 -25.20
N ARG A 703 -12.75 0.87 -24.27
CA ARG A 703 -13.38 0.84 -22.93
C ARG A 703 -12.61 1.75 -22.01
N VAL A 704 -13.34 2.56 -21.26
CA VAL A 704 -12.77 3.57 -20.38
C VAL A 704 -13.41 3.54 -19.00
N LEU A 705 -12.66 4.03 -18.01
CA LEU A 705 -13.05 4.22 -16.63
C LEU A 705 -12.93 5.70 -16.26
N CYS A 706 -14.00 6.27 -15.72
CA CYS A 706 -13.99 7.60 -15.12
C CYS A 706 -13.46 7.52 -13.69
N ARG A 707 -12.45 8.33 -13.34
CA ARG A 707 -11.81 8.34 -12.02
C ARG A 707 -12.22 9.49 -11.09
N ARG A 708 -13.09 10.37 -11.56
CA ARG A 708 -13.58 11.51 -10.78
C ARG A 708 -15.06 11.74 -11.07
N ASN A 709 -15.76 12.35 -10.13
CA ASN A 709 -17.13 12.80 -10.39
C ASN A 709 -17.09 14.13 -11.15
N ASP A 710 -17.86 14.26 -12.23
CA ASP A 710 -18.14 15.53 -12.92
C ASP A 710 -19.62 15.61 -13.28
N ARG A 711 -20.33 16.53 -12.63
CA ARG A 711 -21.78 16.71 -12.78
C ARG A 711 -22.17 17.48 -14.04
N GLY A 712 -21.31 18.38 -14.52
CA GLY A 712 -21.59 19.14 -15.74
C GLY A 712 -21.72 18.20 -16.93
N VAL A 713 -20.95 17.12 -16.90
CA VAL A 713 -20.96 16.08 -17.92
C VAL A 713 -21.82 14.87 -17.53
N GLY A 714 -22.05 14.62 -16.24
CA GLY A 714 -22.86 13.51 -15.74
C GLY A 714 -22.11 12.18 -15.62
N VAL A 715 -20.83 12.23 -15.24
CA VAL A 715 -19.95 11.07 -15.03
C VAL A 715 -19.57 10.91 -13.56
N CYS A 716 -19.40 9.66 -13.12
CA CYS A 716 -19.09 9.29 -11.74
C CYS A 716 -17.74 8.53 -11.66
N ASN A 717 -17.04 8.65 -10.54
CA ASN A 717 -15.87 7.83 -10.25
C ASN A 717 -16.27 6.34 -10.19
N GLY A 718 -15.53 5.49 -10.90
CA GLY A 718 -15.83 4.08 -11.08
C GLY A 718 -16.76 3.77 -12.25
N MET A 719 -17.30 4.80 -12.93
CA MET A 719 -18.19 4.61 -14.08
C MET A 719 -17.39 4.10 -15.28
N ARG A 720 -17.85 3.00 -15.89
CA ARG A 720 -17.31 2.50 -17.15
C ARG A 720 -18.17 2.90 -18.34
N ALA A 721 -17.51 3.10 -19.46
CA ALA A 721 -18.14 3.46 -20.71
C ALA A 721 -17.33 2.98 -21.91
N THR A 722 -17.96 3.00 -23.09
CA THR A 722 -17.32 2.79 -24.38
C THR A 722 -17.20 4.13 -25.10
N VAL A 723 -16.05 4.42 -25.69
CA VAL A 723 -15.86 5.58 -26.56
C VAL A 723 -16.63 5.35 -27.86
N VAL A 724 -17.57 6.26 -28.18
CA VAL A 724 -18.41 6.15 -29.38
C VAL A 724 -18.26 7.33 -30.33
N GLY A 725 -17.57 8.39 -29.91
CA GLY A 725 -17.25 9.52 -30.76
C GLY A 725 -15.98 10.22 -30.29
N LEU A 726 -15.18 10.66 -31.24
CA LEU A 726 -13.99 11.48 -31.03
C LEU A 726 -14.19 12.80 -31.80
N ASP A 727 -13.98 13.90 -31.10
CA ASP A 727 -13.89 15.24 -31.69
C ASP A 727 -12.46 15.79 -31.47
N GLN A 728 -12.14 16.97 -31.99
CA GLN A 728 -10.80 17.57 -31.90
C GLN A 728 -10.32 17.75 -30.45
N THR A 729 -11.23 17.95 -29.50
CA THR A 729 -10.89 18.18 -28.09
C THR A 729 -11.76 17.41 -27.08
N ALA A 730 -12.79 16.69 -27.55
CA ALA A 730 -13.77 16.05 -26.66
C ALA A 730 -14.01 14.59 -27.03
N ILE A 731 -14.39 13.78 -26.03
CA ILE A 731 -14.70 12.37 -26.21
C ILE A 731 -16.15 12.13 -25.83
N THR A 732 -16.91 11.49 -26.73
CA THR A 732 -18.27 11.02 -26.46
C THR A 732 -18.23 9.58 -25.99
N LEU A 733 -18.74 9.36 -24.78
CA LEU A 733 -18.82 8.11 -24.07
C LEU A 733 -20.25 7.58 -24.08
N ARG A 734 -20.41 6.28 -24.29
CA ARG A 734 -21.64 5.54 -24.03
C ARG A 734 -21.44 4.71 -22.78
N THR A 735 -22.10 5.09 -21.70
CA THR A 735 -22.07 4.36 -20.43
C THR A 735 -22.70 2.98 -20.57
N ASP A 736 -22.41 2.07 -19.63
CA ASP A 736 -22.93 0.69 -19.68
C ASP A 736 -24.47 0.61 -19.62
N ASN A 737 -25.13 1.63 -19.06
CA ASN A 737 -26.59 1.79 -19.10
C ASN A 737 -27.11 2.50 -20.38
N GLY A 738 -26.27 2.67 -21.39
CA GLY A 738 -26.64 3.18 -22.73
C GLY A 738 -26.70 4.70 -22.85
N VAL A 739 -26.35 5.45 -21.82
CA VAL A 739 -26.46 6.92 -21.80
C VAL A 739 -25.22 7.57 -22.44
N LEU A 740 -25.44 8.60 -23.27
CA LEU A 740 -24.34 9.37 -23.87
C LEU A 740 -23.87 10.50 -22.95
N ARG A 741 -22.54 10.67 -22.88
CA ARG A 741 -21.83 11.64 -22.04
C ARG A 741 -20.63 12.20 -22.80
N THR A 742 -20.39 13.50 -22.78
CA THR A 742 -19.28 14.12 -23.53
C THR A 742 -18.30 14.80 -22.58
N VAL A 743 -17.11 14.22 -22.44
CA VAL A 743 -16.05 14.75 -21.56
C VAL A 743 -15.08 15.63 -22.34
N GLY A 744 -14.69 16.76 -21.73
CA GLY A 744 -13.73 17.71 -22.30
C GLY A 744 -12.27 17.31 -22.08
N PRO A 745 -11.31 18.04 -22.68
CA PRO A 745 -9.92 17.62 -22.77
C PRO A 745 -9.23 17.55 -21.40
N ARG A 746 -9.57 18.47 -20.49
CA ARG A 746 -9.02 18.49 -19.12
C ARG A 746 -9.44 17.26 -18.32
N TYR A 747 -10.72 16.92 -18.36
CA TYR A 747 -11.24 15.73 -17.67
C TYR A 747 -10.63 14.46 -18.27
N THR A 748 -10.53 14.38 -19.60
CA THR A 748 -9.91 13.26 -20.29
C THR A 748 -8.44 13.08 -19.89
N ALA A 749 -7.66 14.16 -19.85
CA ALA A 749 -6.23 14.10 -19.51
C ALA A 749 -5.97 13.68 -18.06
N GLU A 750 -6.80 14.12 -17.11
CA GLU A 750 -6.54 13.92 -15.68
C GLU A 750 -7.30 12.71 -15.09
N HIS A 751 -8.44 12.34 -15.67
CA HIS A 751 -9.46 11.51 -14.98
C HIS A 751 -10.11 10.42 -15.85
N LEU A 752 -9.66 10.22 -17.09
CA LEU A 752 -10.12 9.12 -17.95
C LEU A 752 -8.96 8.15 -18.22
N GLU A 753 -9.17 6.87 -17.93
CA GLU A 753 -8.20 5.80 -18.20
C GLU A 753 -8.89 4.64 -18.95
N HIS A 754 -8.12 3.71 -19.49
CA HIS A 754 -8.67 2.47 -20.06
C HIS A 754 -9.33 1.61 -18.97
N GLY A 755 -10.43 0.94 -19.34
CA GLY A 755 -11.35 0.27 -18.40
C GLY A 755 -11.60 -1.21 -18.70
N TYR A 756 -10.66 -1.90 -19.35
CA TYR A 756 -10.70 -3.35 -19.59
C TYR A 756 -10.32 -4.14 -18.32
N ALA A 757 -9.34 -3.62 -17.58
CA ALA A 757 -8.89 -4.13 -16.29
C ALA A 757 -9.12 -3.10 -15.18
N LEU A 758 -9.45 -3.57 -13.97
CA LEU A 758 -9.71 -2.75 -12.78
C LEU A 758 -9.03 -3.32 -11.53
N THR A 759 -8.87 -2.48 -10.51
CA THR A 759 -8.53 -2.97 -9.17
C THR A 759 -9.75 -3.57 -8.47
N GLY A 760 -9.54 -4.49 -7.53
CA GLY A 760 -10.63 -5.03 -6.71
C GLY A 760 -11.48 -3.96 -6.01
N HIS A 761 -10.84 -2.91 -5.48
CA HIS A 761 -11.56 -1.75 -4.91
C HIS A 761 -12.37 -0.98 -5.95
N ALA A 762 -11.84 -0.78 -7.17
CA ALA A 762 -12.55 -0.06 -8.24
C ALA A 762 -13.72 -0.88 -8.80
N ALA A 763 -13.67 -2.21 -8.69
CA ALA A 763 -14.74 -3.12 -9.09
C ALA A 763 -15.74 -3.43 -7.97
N GLN A 764 -15.57 -2.88 -6.76
CA GLN A 764 -16.51 -3.12 -5.68
C GLN A 764 -17.88 -2.51 -5.99
N GLY A 765 -18.94 -3.29 -5.79
CA GLY A 765 -20.30 -2.98 -6.27
C GLY A 765 -20.54 -3.32 -7.74
N ALA A 766 -19.52 -3.71 -8.51
CA ALA A 766 -19.73 -4.17 -9.88
C ALA A 766 -20.48 -5.51 -9.90
N THR A 767 -21.61 -5.53 -10.60
CA THR A 767 -22.21 -6.77 -11.07
C THR A 767 -21.83 -6.87 -12.53
N VAL A 768 -21.04 -7.89 -12.84
CA VAL A 768 -20.47 -8.19 -14.16
C VAL A 768 -21.21 -9.39 -14.71
#